data_AF-A0A6N2M314-F1
#
_entry.id   AF-A0A6N2M314-F1
#
_cell.length_a   1.000
_cell.length_b   1.000
_cell.length_c   1.000
_cell.angle_alpha   90.00
_cell.angle_beta   90.00
_cell.angle_gamma   90.00
#
_symmetry.space_group_name_H-M   'P 1'
#
loop_
_entity.id
_entity.type
_entity.pdbx_description
1 polymer ?
#
loop_
_entity_poly.entity_id
_entity_poly.type
_entity_poly.pdbx_seq_one_letter_code
_entity_poly.pdbx_strand_id
1 'polypeptide(L)'
;MNTIAEPVQGAGVDDKNLSRASLHRFIHQDFHEAVDRMTIIDAFLFLIVHSIDKLGIWHRLPVFLGLLYLAVRRHLHQEYNLFNVGRTPTGVRYNPADYPYRTADGKYNEPFNEGAGSQGTFFGRNILPVNQKDMKPDPMVVATKLLARKKFIDTGKQFNMIAASWIQFMIHDWIDHMEETQQIELVAPKEVANQCPLKSFKDGSAIYGSNEKTLHKVRTFKDGKLKISEDGLLLHDQDGIAVSGDVRNSWAGVSILQALFIKEHNAVCDTLKREYRNLGDEELYRHARLVTSAVIAKVHTIDWTVELLKTDTLLAGMRGNWYGLLGKSFKDKFGHVGGAILGGVVGLKKPENHGVPYSLTEEFVSVYRMHSLLPDHLQLRDISAAPGSHKSPPSAEKIPMPSLIGRVGEKTSSGIGFVKLMVSMGHQASGALEPWNYPVWLRDVVAQDVEGMDRPDHVDLAALEVYRDRERNVARYNEFRRGLLMIPISKWGDLTDDQEVIEALQEVYGDEVEELDLLVGLMAEKKITGFAISETAFIIFLIMATRRLESDRFFTSNFNEETYTKKGFEWVKTTESLKDVLDRHYPEMTAKWMNSASAFSVWDSPPPSPNRIPLLFRVPKSLLQANTVSRDQAKMFRLAEMIKKLSGASLHRFIHQDFHEAVDRMTIIDAFLFLIVHSIDKLGIWHRLPVFLGLLYLSVRRHLHQEYNLFNVGRTPTGVRYNPADYPYRTADGKYNEPFNEGAGSQGTFFGRNILPVNQKAMLKKPDPMVVATKLLARKKFIDTGKQFNMIAASWIQFMIHDWIDHMEETQQIELVAPKEVANQCPLKSFKDGSAIYGSNEKRLHKVRTFKDGKLKISEDGLLLHDQDGIAVSGDVRNSWAGVSILQALFIKEHNAVCDTLKVWIAGEKFQGQVWSCWRSDLGRDISAAPGSNKSPPSAEKIPLPSLIGRVGEKTSSGIGFIKLMVSMGHQASGALEPWNYPMWLRDLVAQDVEGMDRPDHVDLAALEVYRDRERNVARYNEFRRGLLMIPISKWEDLTDDQEVIEALQEVYGDEVEELDILVDSCREENYRSQLARLLLSYS
;
A
#
# COMPACT_ATOMS: atom_id res chain seq x y z
N MET A 1 21.71 -12.75 58.49
CA MET A 1 20.80 -12.55 59.64
C MET A 1 19.52 -11.88 59.16
N ASN A 2 18.42 -12.00 59.91
CA ASN A 2 17.16 -11.26 59.78
C ASN A 2 16.28 -11.57 58.54
N THR A 3 15.82 -12.82 58.54
CA THR A 3 14.44 -13.30 58.26
C THR A 3 13.32 -12.31 57.84
N ILE A 4 12.60 -12.73 56.79
CA ILE A 4 11.12 -12.85 56.65
C ILE A 4 10.25 -11.59 56.81
N ALA A 5 9.51 -11.29 55.74
CA ALA A 5 8.12 -10.80 55.81
C ALA A 5 7.34 -11.29 54.58
N GLU A 6 6.33 -12.15 54.77
CA GLU A 6 5.29 -12.39 53.76
C GLU A 6 4.17 -11.35 53.88
N PRO A 7 3.51 -10.98 52.77
CA PRO A 7 2.17 -10.44 52.84
C PRO A 7 1.16 -11.23 51.96
N VAL A 8 0.33 -12.02 52.64
CA VAL A 8 -1.11 -12.24 52.38
C VAL A 8 -1.57 -12.54 50.95
N GLN A 9 -2.14 -13.73 50.75
CA GLN A 9 -3.00 -14.04 49.60
C GLN A 9 -4.26 -13.15 49.60
N GLY A 10 -4.29 -12.15 48.71
CA GLY A 10 -5.52 -11.47 48.30
C GLY A 10 -6.01 -12.04 46.97
N ALA A 11 -7.25 -12.52 46.90
CA ALA A 11 -7.82 -13.16 45.72
C ALA A 11 -8.25 -12.14 44.63
N GLY A 12 -7.30 -11.40 44.06
CA GLY A 12 -7.46 -10.67 42.82
C GLY A 12 -7.07 -11.56 41.63
N VAL A 13 -8.02 -11.85 40.73
CA VAL A 13 -7.68 -12.51 39.45
C VAL A 13 -7.00 -11.47 38.56
N ASP A 14 -5.77 -11.75 38.15
CA ASP A 14 -4.91 -10.78 37.46
C ASP A 14 -5.38 -10.58 36.00
N ASP A 15 -6.13 -9.49 35.78
CA ASP A 15 -6.91 -9.20 34.57
C ASP A 15 -6.07 -9.13 33.28
N LYS A 16 -4.74 -8.95 33.44
CA LYS A 16 -3.76 -9.02 32.35
C LYS A 16 -3.76 -10.39 31.64
N ASN A 17 -4.00 -11.48 32.38
CA ASN A 17 -3.87 -12.85 31.87
C ASN A 17 -5.06 -13.28 30.99
N LEU A 18 -6.26 -12.71 31.17
CA LEU A 18 -7.46 -13.10 30.42
C LEU A 18 -7.34 -12.83 28.91
N SER A 19 -6.68 -11.73 28.54
CA SER A 19 -6.52 -11.32 27.14
C SER A 19 -5.60 -12.26 26.34
N ARG A 20 -4.46 -12.64 26.90
CA ARG A 20 -3.46 -13.51 26.24
C ARG A 20 -3.90 -14.97 26.16
N ALA A 21 -4.49 -15.50 27.24
CA ALA A 21 -5.08 -16.85 27.23
C ALA A 21 -6.21 -17.00 26.18
N SER A 22 -6.84 -15.88 25.78
CA SER A 22 -7.81 -15.87 24.68
C SER A 22 -7.15 -15.92 23.30
N LEU A 23 -6.00 -15.25 23.10
CA LEU A 23 -5.21 -15.30 21.86
C LEU A 23 -4.56 -16.68 21.63
N HIS A 24 -4.05 -17.32 22.68
CA HIS A 24 -3.38 -18.63 22.63
C HIS A 24 -4.18 -19.69 21.86
N ARG A 25 -5.51 -19.71 21.97
CA ARG A 25 -6.40 -20.64 21.25
C ARG A 25 -6.31 -20.58 19.72
N PHE A 26 -5.74 -19.51 19.16
CA PHE A 26 -5.68 -19.23 17.72
C PHE A 26 -4.25 -19.13 17.20
N ILE A 27 -3.29 -19.00 18.10
CA ILE A 27 -1.85 -19.13 17.87
C ILE A 27 -1.44 -20.61 17.97
N HIS A 28 -0.40 -21.02 17.24
CA HIS A 28 0.13 -22.40 17.36
C HIS A 28 0.86 -22.52 18.71
N GLN A 29 0.74 -23.67 19.39
CA GLN A 29 1.20 -23.83 20.78
C GLN A 29 2.67 -23.41 20.99
N ASP A 30 3.53 -23.76 20.04
CA ASP A 30 4.96 -23.43 19.97
C ASP A 30 5.28 -21.91 19.98
N PHE A 31 4.28 -21.04 19.79
CA PHE A 31 4.44 -19.57 19.84
C PHE A 31 3.75 -18.92 21.03
N HIS A 32 3.16 -19.66 21.97
CA HIS A 32 2.48 -19.08 23.14
C HIS A 32 3.44 -18.25 23.99
N GLU A 33 4.64 -18.77 24.28
CA GLU A 33 5.67 -18.03 25.01
C GLU A 33 6.18 -16.79 24.25
N ALA A 34 6.32 -16.88 22.92
CA ALA A 34 6.72 -15.74 22.10
C ALA A 34 5.67 -14.61 22.18
N VAL A 35 4.37 -14.95 22.07
CA VAL A 35 3.25 -14.01 22.20
C VAL A 35 3.13 -13.42 23.61
N ASP A 36 3.49 -14.17 24.64
CA ASP A 36 3.53 -13.66 26.02
C ASP A 36 4.72 -12.71 26.29
N ARG A 37 5.73 -12.71 25.42
CA ARG A 37 6.82 -11.72 25.41
C ARG A 37 6.51 -10.50 24.54
N MET A 38 5.64 -10.63 23.53
CA MET A 38 5.26 -9.55 22.62
C MET A 38 4.45 -8.42 23.27
N THR A 39 4.55 -7.20 22.73
CA THR A 39 3.61 -6.12 23.06
C THR A 39 2.19 -6.48 22.60
N ILE A 40 1.16 -5.79 23.13
CA ILE A 40 -0.24 -6.03 22.72
C ILE A 40 -0.44 -5.76 21.22
N ILE A 41 0.29 -4.79 20.66
CA ILE A 41 0.23 -4.47 19.23
C ILE A 41 0.91 -5.58 18.42
N ASP A 42 2.11 -6.01 18.81
CA ASP A 42 2.85 -7.05 18.09
C ASP A 42 2.16 -8.42 18.17
N ALA A 43 1.54 -8.75 19.31
CA ALA A 43 0.74 -9.96 19.45
C ALA A 43 -0.48 -9.97 18.49
N PHE A 44 -1.10 -8.81 18.26
CA PHE A 44 -2.20 -8.66 17.29
C PHE A 44 -1.69 -8.68 15.83
N LEU A 45 -0.56 -8.02 15.54
CA LEU A 45 0.10 -8.08 14.24
C LEU A 45 0.55 -9.52 13.90
N PHE A 46 1.08 -10.25 14.87
CA PHE A 46 1.44 -11.65 14.73
C PHE A 46 0.22 -12.54 14.55
N LEU A 47 -0.90 -12.29 15.26
CA LEU A 47 -2.16 -13.00 14.99
C LEU A 47 -2.57 -12.86 13.52
N ILE A 48 -2.43 -11.68 12.91
CA ILE A 48 -2.72 -11.46 11.48
C ILE A 48 -1.77 -12.25 10.59
N VAL A 49 -0.45 -12.13 10.79
CA VAL A 49 0.58 -12.87 10.01
C VAL A 49 0.36 -14.37 10.13
N HIS A 50 0.30 -14.90 11.34
CA HIS A 50 0.09 -16.33 11.65
C HIS A 50 -1.22 -16.89 11.09
N SER A 51 -2.27 -16.07 11.03
CA SER A 51 -3.56 -16.44 10.43
C SER A 51 -3.50 -16.54 8.90
N ILE A 52 -2.65 -15.75 8.25
CA ILE A 52 -2.37 -15.85 6.81
C ILE A 52 -1.43 -17.04 6.52
N ASP A 53 -0.45 -17.28 7.40
CA ASP A 53 0.50 -18.40 7.30
C ASP A 53 -0.22 -19.75 7.45
N LYS A 54 -1.19 -19.86 8.37
CA LYS A 54 -2.09 -21.02 8.53
C LYS A 54 -2.91 -21.35 7.28
N LEU A 55 -3.00 -20.46 6.30
CA LEU A 55 -3.65 -20.70 5.02
C LEU A 55 -2.67 -20.89 3.85
N GLY A 56 -1.39 -20.52 4.00
CA GLY A 56 -0.37 -20.61 2.95
C GLY A 56 -0.67 -19.71 1.74
N ILE A 57 -1.21 -18.50 1.99
CA ILE A 57 -1.73 -17.62 0.91
C ILE A 57 -1.02 -16.28 0.73
N TRP A 58 -0.09 -15.84 1.59
CA TRP A 58 0.48 -14.47 1.49
C TRP A 58 1.07 -14.18 0.11
N HIS A 59 1.80 -15.15 -0.46
CA HIS A 59 2.44 -15.10 -1.77
C HIS A 59 1.45 -15.21 -2.95
N ARG A 60 0.16 -15.39 -2.66
CA ARG A 60 -0.96 -15.45 -3.61
C ARG A 60 -1.85 -14.20 -3.54
N LEU A 61 -1.73 -13.40 -2.49
CA LEU A 61 -2.50 -12.16 -2.32
C LEU A 61 -2.17 -11.14 -3.44
N PRO A 62 -3.08 -10.20 -3.75
CA PRO A 62 -2.76 -9.03 -4.55
C PRO A 62 -1.52 -8.29 -4.01
N VAL A 63 -0.69 -7.76 -4.89
CA VAL A 63 0.65 -7.23 -4.53
C VAL A 63 0.63 -6.28 -3.33
N PHE A 64 -0.32 -5.34 -3.26
CA PHE A 64 -0.41 -4.41 -2.12
C PHE A 64 -0.66 -5.09 -0.76
N LEU A 65 -1.42 -6.18 -0.71
CA LEU A 65 -1.65 -6.97 0.50
C LEU A 65 -0.45 -7.87 0.83
N GLY A 66 0.21 -8.45 -0.19
CA GLY A 66 1.47 -9.17 -0.01
C GLY A 66 2.58 -8.27 0.56
N LEU A 67 2.66 -7.01 0.10
CA LEU A 67 3.58 -6.02 0.65
C LEU A 67 3.24 -5.61 2.08
N LEU A 68 1.95 -5.48 2.43
CA LEU A 68 1.52 -5.21 3.80
C LEU A 68 1.90 -6.36 4.74
N TYR A 69 1.65 -7.61 4.34
CA TYR A 69 2.08 -8.81 5.07
C TYR A 69 3.61 -8.81 5.28
N LEU A 70 4.41 -8.56 4.23
CA LEU A 70 5.86 -8.54 4.33
C LEU A 70 6.38 -7.38 5.22
N ALA A 71 5.72 -6.22 5.20
CA ALA A 71 6.08 -5.11 6.08
C ALA A 71 5.83 -5.43 7.56
N VAL A 72 4.67 -6.05 7.88
CA VAL A 72 4.34 -6.48 9.25
C VAL A 72 5.25 -7.61 9.71
N ARG A 73 5.47 -8.63 8.87
CA ARG A 73 6.37 -9.75 9.20
C ARG A 73 7.81 -9.28 9.41
N ARG A 74 8.30 -8.33 8.60
CA ARG A 74 9.63 -7.73 8.80
C ARG A 74 9.73 -6.93 10.11
N HIS A 75 8.72 -6.14 10.45
CA HIS A 75 8.65 -5.42 11.74
C HIS A 75 8.78 -6.39 12.93
N LEU A 76 8.01 -7.49 12.93
CA LEU A 76 8.11 -8.51 13.98
C LEU A 76 9.53 -9.12 14.06
N HIS A 77 10.22 -9.35 12.94
CA HIS A 77 11.60 -9.82 12.98
C HIS A 77 12.61 -8.74 13.43
N GLN A 78 12.36 -7.47 13.13
CA GLN A 78 13.21 -6.36 13.59
C GLN A 78 13.15 -6.20 15.11
N GLU A 79 11.99 -6.41 15.73
CA GLU A 79 11.81 -6.39 17.19
C GLU A 79 12.26 -7.70 17.89
N TYR A 80 11.91 -8.88 17.34
CA TYR A 80 12.02 -10.16 18.05
C TYR A 80 13.10 -11.12 17.52
N ASN A 81 13.79 -10.80 16.40
CA ASN A 81 14.81 -11.65 15.76
C ASN A 81 16.12 -10.90 15.46
N LEU A 82 16.55 -10.00 16.34
CA LEU A 82 17.89 -9.40 16.31
C LEU A 82 18.56 -9.54 17.69
N PHE A 83 19.57 -10.39 17.77
CA PHE A 83 20.31 -10.68 18.99
C PHE A 83 21.78 -10.26 18.85
N ASN A 84 22.23 -9.36 19.73
CA ASN A 84 23.64 -8.99 19.83
C ASN A 84 24.47 -10.12 20.45
N VAL A 85 25.69 -10.31 19.96
CA VAL A 85 26.64 -11.33 20.46
C VAL A 85 27.91 -10.65 20.94
N GLY A 86 28.44 -11.09 22.08
CA GLY A 86 29.61 -10.48 22.71
C GLY A 86 29.32 -9.11 23.34
N ARG A 87 30.38 -8.35 23.65
CA ARG A 87 30.27 -6.95 24.06
C ARG A 87 30.26 -6.06 22.83
N THR A 88 29.34 -5.09 22.78
CA THR A 88 29.30 -4.06 21.73
C THR A 88 30.67 -3.38 21.59
N PRO A 89 31.27 -3.32 20.40
CA PRO A 89 32.61 -2.76 20.17
C PRO A 89 32.58 -1.22 20.08
N THR A 90 31.94 -0.59 21.07
CA THR A 90 31.57 0.84 21.10
C THR A 90 32.74 1.77 20.80
N GLY A 91 33.94 1.40 21.27
CA GLY A 91 35.19 2.12 21.05
C GLY A 91 35.24 3.49 21.72
N VAL A 92 36.02 4.39 21.14
CA VAL A 92 36.11 5.80 21.53
C VAL A 92 35.07 6.60 20.75
N ARG A 93 34.44 7.59 21.40
CA ARG A 93 33.54 8.51 20.69
C ARG A 93 34.32 9.29 19.62
N TYR A 94 33.92 9.11 18.37
CA TYR A 94 34.46 9.79 17.20
C TYR A 94 33.38 10.70 16.58
N ASN A 95 33.79 11.62 15.70
CA ASN A 95 32.86 12.40 14.89
C ASN A 95 32.66 11.71 13.52
N PRO A 96 31.44 11.30 13.13
CA PRO A 96 31.20 10.69 11.83
C PRO A 96 31.64 11.57 10.64
N ALA A 97 31.61 12.90 10.78
CA ALA A 97 32.03 13.80 9.70
C ALA A 97 33.54 13.74 9.39
N ASP A 98 34.37 13.21 10.30
CA ASP A 98 35.81 13.01 10.07
C ASP A 98 36.08 11.80 9.16
N TYR A 99 35.09 10.91 9.02
CA TYR A 99 35.13 9.69 8.21
C TYR A 99 34.04 9.70 7.11
N PRO A 100 34.06 10.63 6.14
CA PRO A 100 33.06 10.71 5.07
C PRO A 100 33.27 9.67 3.95
N TYR A 101 33.90 8.53 4.24
CA TYR A 101 34.29 7.51 3.28
C TYR A 101 34.27 6.12 3.92
N ARG A 102 34.19 5.06 3.11
CA ARG A 102 34.32 3.67 3.59
C ARG A 102 35.80 3.38 3.87
N THR A 103 36.10 3.14 5.14
CA THR A 103 37.43 2.81 5.69
C THR A 103 37.89 1.41 5.28
N ALA A 104 39.18 1.09 5.38
CA ALA A 104 39.70 -0.19 4.87
C ALA A 104 39.22 -1.40 5.69
N ASP A 105 39.01 -1.25 7.00
CA ASP A 105 38.59 -2.31 7.92
C ASP A 105 37.10 -2.26 8.33
N GLY A 106 36.36 -1.27 7.83
CA GLY A 106 34.94 -1.06 8.10
C GLY A 106 34.62 -0.25 9.37
N LYS A 107 35.61 0.19 10.16
CA LYS A 107 35.34 1.03 11.33
C LYS A 107 34.73 2.40 10.98
N TYR A 108 34.15 3.04 11.99
CA TYR A 108 33.61 4.41 11.93
C TYR A 108 32.34 4.59 11.06
N ASN A 109 31.62 3.49 10.78
CA ASN A 109 30.30 3.54 10.15
C ASN A 109 29.19 3.94 11.16
N GLU A 110 28.86 3.07 12.12
CA GLU A 110 27.74 3.29 13.04
C GLU A 110 28.06 4.41 14.08
N PRO A 111 27.39 5.58 14.07
CA PRO A 111 27.81 6.79 14.80
C PRO A 111 27.99 6.68 16.32
N PHE A 112 27.53 5.59 16.94
CA PHE A 112 27.63 5.33 18.37
C PHE A 112 28.45 4.07 18.70
N ASN A 113 29.06 3.44 17.70
CA ASN A 113 29.73 2.15 17.81
C ASN A 113 30.87 2.04 16.78
N GLU A 114 32.08 2.47 17.17
CA GLU A 114 33.28 2.53 16.33
C GLU A 114 33.51 1.24 15.52
N GLY A 115 33.33 0.09 16.15
CA GLY A 115 33.62 -1.21 15.57
C GLY A 115 32.49 -1.89 14.80
N ALA A 116 31.27 -1.33 14.69
CA ALA A 116 30.12 -2.04 14.11
C ALA A 116 30.42 -2.67 12.72
N GLY A 117 30.19 -3.98 12.59
CA GLY A 117 30.51 -4.79 11.40
C GLY A 117 32.01 -5.00 11.04
N SER A 118 32.92 -4.18 11.59
CA SER A 118 34.34 -4.13 11.17
C SER A 118 35.09 -5.47 11.28
N GLN A 119 36.24 -5.61 10.59
CA GLN A 119 36.98 -6.86 10.59
C GLN A 119 37.31 -7.34 12.02
N GLY A 120 36.85 -8.55 12.38
CA GLY A 120 37.09 -9.17 13.70
C GLY A 120 36.02 -8.91 14.76
N THR A 121 34.85 -8.36 14.39
CA THR A 121 33.66 -8.35 15.25
C THR A 121 33.03 -9.74 15.39
N PHE A 122 32.01 -9.89 16.25
CA PHE A 122 31.15 -11.08 16.30
C PHE A 122 30.08 -11.06 15.20
N PHE A 123 29.71 -12.24 14.69
CA PHE A 123 28.40 -12.45 14.08
C PHE A 123 27.31 -12.31 15.16
N GLY A 124 26.26 -11.56 14.85
CA GLY A 124 25.03 -11.55 15.66
C GLY A 124 24.21 -12.82 15.47
N ARG A 125 22.97 -12.84 15.98
CA ARG A 125 22.01 -13.89 15.66
C ARG A 125 20.61 -13.40 15.35
N ASN A 126 19.86 -14.20 14.58
CA ASN A 126 18.42 -14.06 14.39
C ASN A 126 17.61 -15.04 15.25
N ILE A 127 18.23 -16.12 15.76
CA ILE A 127 17.61 -17.18 16.57
C ILE A 127 18.54 -17.47 17.77
N LEU A 128 18.00 -17.94 18.89
CA LEU A 128 18.83 -18.32 20.04
C LEU A 128 19.62 -19.62 19.74
N PRO A 129 20.87 -19.76 20.18
CA PRO A 129 21.73 -20.89 19.82
C PRO A 129 21.24 -22.21 20.42
N VAL A 130 21.17 -23.26 19.59
CA VAL A 130 20.70 -24.61 19.97
C VAL A 130 21.88 -25.57 20.06
N ASN A 131 22.07 -26.15 21.25
CA ASN A 131 23.23 -26.97 21.61
C ASN A 131 23.16 -28.39 21.01
N GLN A 132 24.07 -28.71 20.08
CA GLN A 132 23.98 -29.91 19.22
C GLN A 132 25.23 -30.81 19.30
N LYS A 133 25.45 -31.41 20.48
CA LYS A 133 26.65 -32.21 20.76
C LYS A 133 26.71 -33.56 20.03
N ASP A 134 25.55 -34.13 19.74
CA ASP A 134 25.42 -35.55 19.41
C ASP A 134 25.86 -35.89 17.97
N MET A 135 26.02 -34.88 17.10
CA MET A 135 26.53 -35.00 15.71
C MET A 135 25.84 -36.05 14.81
N LYS A 136 24.64 -36.49 15.19
CA LYS A 136 23.77 -37.38 14.42
C LYS A 136 22.74 -36.59 13.58
N PRO A 137 22.23 -37.17 12.48
CA PRO A 137 22.83 -38.29 11.74
C PRO A 137 24.19 -37.88 11.15
N ASP A 138 25.02 -38.85 10.76
CA ASP A 138 26.38 -38.58 10.30
C ASP A 138 26.42 -37.60 9.09
N PRO A 139 27.27 -36.55 9.11
CA PRO A 139 27.30 -35.55 8.03
C PRO A 139 27.66 -36.12 6.64
N MET A 140 28.49 -37.16 6.55
CA MET A 140 28.81 -37.81 5.28
C MET A 140 27.67 -38.69 4.78
N VAL A 141 26.89 -39.30 5.69
CA VAL A 141 25.63 -39.98 5.35
C VAL A 141 24.62 -38.99 4.80
N VAL A 142 24.42 -37.83 5.45
CA VAL A 142 23.54 -36.75 4.95
C VAL A 142 24.01 -36.25 3.57
N ALA A 143 25.30 -35.93 3.43
CA ALA A 143 25.90 -35.50 2.18
C ALA A 143 25.70 -36.52 1.04
N THR A 144 25.87 -37.81 1.34
CA THR A 144 25.75 -38.88 0.34
C THR A 144 24.31 -39.21 -0.03
N LYS A 145 23.41 -39.31 0.96
CA LYS A 145 22.04 -39.77 0.75
C LYS A 145 21.06 -38.69 0.33
N LEU A 146 21.31 -37.41 0.63
CA LEU A 146 20.34 -36.32 0.44
C LEU A 146 20.86 -35.15 -0.40
N LEU A 147 22.16 -34.84 -0.34
CA LEU A 147 22.72 -33.67 -1.04
C LEU A 147 23.36 -34.03 -2.39
N ALA A 148 24.20 -35.06 -2.45
CA ALA A 148 25.03 -35.39 -3.62
C ALA A 148 24.24 -35.54 -4.93
N ARG A 149 24.75 -34.91 -6.01
CA ARG A 149 24.04 -34.81 -7.30
C ARG A 149 23.80 -36.15 -7.97
N LYS A 150 22.53 -36.59 -8.02
CA LYS A 150 22.07 -37.74 -8.83
C LYS A 150 21.88 -37.35 -10.30
N LYS A 151 21.24 -36.20 -10.52
CA LYS A 151 20.88 -35.63 -11.84
C LYS A 151 20.93 -34.12 -11.71
N PHE A 152 21.52 -33.42 -12.69
CA PHE A 152 21.49 -31.96 -12.70
C PHE A 152 20.05 -31.45 -12.87
N ILE A 153 19.58 -30.68 -11.89
CA ILE A 153 18.32 -29.92 -11.93
C ILE A 153 18.71 -28.45 -12.11
N ASP A 154 18.14 -27.78 -13.11
CA ASP A 154 18.43 -26.37 -13.42
C ASP A 154 17.24 -25.43 -13.15
N THR A 155 17.50 -24.13 -13.17
CA THR A 155 16.47 -23.07 -13.02
C THR A 155 15.83 -22.65 -14.35
N GLY A 156 15.98 -23.46 -15.40
CA GLY A 156 15.43 -23.29 -16.74
C GLY A 156 15.93 -22.04 -17.47
N LYS A 157 15.22 -20.92 -17.26
CA LYS A 157 15.54 -19.61 -17.84
C LYS A 157 15.62 -18.48 -16.80
N GLN A 158 15.26 -18.75 -15.55
CA GLN A 158 15.13 -17.74 -14.50
C GLN A 158 16.49 -17.20 -14.03
N PHE A 159 17.51 -18.07 -13.91
CA PHE A 159 18.75 -17.75 -13.22
C PHE A 159 19.95 -18.37 -13.94
N ASN A 160 20.96 -17.57 -14.28
CA ASN A 160 22.11 -18.03 -15.07
C ASN A 160 23.39 -18.18 -14.23
N MET A 161 24.47 -18.63 -14.87
CA MET A 161 25.76 -18.79 -14.19
C MET A 161 26.42 -17.47 -13.76
N ILE A 162 26.06 -16.34 -14.36
CA ILE A 162 26.47 -15.01 -13.88
C ILE A 162 25.77 -14.71 -12.55
N ALA A 163 24.52 -15.13 -12.38
CA ALA A 163 23.76 -14.97 -11.13
C ALA A 163 24.26 -15.89 -10.00
N ALA A 164 24.76 -17.09 -10.34
CA ALA A 164 25.47 -17.98 -9.41
C ALA A 164 26.86 -17.42 -9.04
N SER A 165 27.61 -16.88 -10.02
CA SER A 165 28.89 -16.18 -9.75
C SER A 165 28.68 -14.96 -8.87
N TRP A 166 27.59 -14.21 -9.10
CA TRP A 166 27.25 -13.00 -8.35
C TRP A 166 27.02 -13.27 -6.87
N ILE A 167 26.31 -14.35 -6.52
CA ILE A 167 26.05 -14.62 -5.10
C ILE A 167 27.31 -14.98 -4.35
N GLN A 168 28.23 -15.76 -4.95
CA GLN A 168 29.54 -15.99 -4.34
C GLN A 168 30.38 -14.69 -4.27
N PHE A 169 30.37 -13.85 -5.31
CA PHE A 169 31.00 -12.53 -5.28
C PHE A 169 30.45 -11.62 -4.16
N MET A 170 29.18 -11.78 -3.76
CA MET A 170 28.62 -11.10 -2.59
C MET A 170 29.11 -11.72 -1.27
N ILE A 171 29.26 -13.05 -1.19
CA ILE A 171 29.80 -13.73 -0.01
C ILE A 171 31.22 -13.26 0.28
N HIS A 172 32.06 -13.11 -0.75
CA HIS A 172 33.41 -12.52 -0.65
C HIS A 172 33.42 -11.04 -0.22
N ASP A 173 32.30 -10.30 -0.28
CA ASP A 173 32.16 -8.95 0.29
C ASP A 173 31.66 -8.99 1.75
N TRP A 174 31.01 -10.08 2.16
CA TRP A 174 30.18 -10.12 3.37
C TRP A 174 30.71 -10.96 4.52
N ILE A 175 31.02 -12.24 4.28
CA ILE A 175 31.20 -13.23 5.35
C ILE A 175 32.33 -14.21 5.04
N ASP A 176 33.21 -14.42 6.01
CA ASP A 176 34.13 -15.56 6.08
C ASP A 176 34.39 -15.90 7.55
N HIS A 177 34.65 -17.17 7.83
CA HIS A 177 34.99 -17.67 9.15
C HIS A 177 36.49 -18.01 9.23
N MET A 178 37.21 -17.39 10.19
CA MET A 178 38.52 -17.86 10.64
C MET A 178 38.33 -19.24 11.27
N GLU A 179 39.40 -20.00 11.27
CA GLU A 179 39.47 -21.33 11.86
C GLU A 179 40.38 -21.29 13.10
N GLU A 180 40.09 -22.14 14.07
CA GLU A 180 41.03 -22.41 15.17
C GLU A 180 42.29 -23.11 14.62
N THR A 181 43.42 -23.01 15.30
CA THR A 181 44.67 -23.69 14.87
C THR A 181 44.66 -25.20 15.09
N GLN A 182 43.57 -25.76 15.64
CA GLN A 182 43.36 -27.18 15.83
C GLN A 182 42.61 -27.77 14.62
N GLN A 183 43.25 -28.67 13.89
CA GLN A 183 42.56 -29.44 12.85
C GLN A 183 41.55 -30.39 13.49
N ILE A 184 40.32 -30.39 12.95
CA ILE A 184 39.27 -31.36 13.29
C ILE A 184 39.10 -32.26 12.08
N GLU A 185 39.58 -33.51 12.18
CA GLU A 185 39.37 -34.53 11.16
C GLU A 185 37.95 -35.10 11.30
N LEU A 186 37.19 -35.19 10.19
CA LEU A 186 35.85 -35.77 10.19
C LEU A 186 35.93 -37.32 10.15
N VAL A 187 36.34 -37.90 11.26
CA VAL A 187 36.40 -39.36 11.49
C VAL A 187 35.44 -39.74 12.64
N ALA A 188 34.84 -40.93 12.56
CA ALA A 188 33.91 -41.42 13.58
C ALA A 188 34.57 -41.46 14.99
N PRO A 189 33.84 -41.08 16.06
CA PRO A 189 34.22 -39.83 16.72
C PRO A 189 34.80 -39.98 18.13
N LYS A 190 35.45 -38.90 18.61
CA LYS A 190 35.23 -38.35 19.98
C LYS A 190 35.79 -36.93 20.22
N GLU A 191 34.89 -36.02 20.60
CA GLU A 191 35.04 -35.01 21.67
C GLU A 191 35.69 -33.60 21.44
N VAL A 192 34.86 -32.67 20.92
CA VAL A 192 34.67 -31.24 21.33
C VAL A 192 35.68 -30.13 20.90
N ALA A 193 35.14 -29.00 20.41
CA ALA A 193 35.77 -27.65 20.35
C ALA A 193 34.71 -26.53 20.59
N ASN A 194 35.10 -25.27 20.85
CA ASN A 194 34.14 -24.17 21.16
C ASN A 194 34.74 -22.73 21.15
N GLN A 195 34.04 -21.77 20.52
CA GLN A 195 34.26 -20.29 20.42
C GLN A 195 35.09 -19.73 19.23
N CYS A 196 34.42 -19.01 18.31
CA CYS A 196 35.03 -18.22 17.22
C CYS A 196 34.24 -16.90 16.92
N PRO A 197 34.87 -15.70 16.74
CA PRO A 197 34.18 -14.41 16.52
C PRO A 197 34.54 -13.67 15.21
N LEU A 198 33.60 -13.46 14.25
CA LEU A 198 33.95 -13.30 12.82
C LEU A 198 33.30 -12.22 11.90
N LYS A 199 33.99 -11.97 10.75
CA LYS A 199 33.84 -10.81 9.82
C LYS A 199 32.38 -10.56 9.37
N SER A 200 31.90 -9.31 9.37
CA SER A 200 30.62 -8.99 8.73
C SER A 200 30.49 -7.58 8.14
N PHE A 201 31.02 -7.35 6.92
CA PHE A 201 30.95 -6.04 6.25
C PHE A 201 30.22 -6.04 4.91
N LYS A 202 30.18 -4.87 4.24
CA LYS A 202 29.60 -4.67 2.90
C LYS A 202 30.09 -3.34 2.33
N ASP A 203 31.15 -3.38 1.54
CA ASP A 203 31.72 -2.18 0.90
C ASP A 203 32.37 -2.42 -0.48
N GLY A 204 32.14 -3.59 -1.07
CA GLY A 204 32.93 -4.08 -2.20
C GLY A 204 34.27 -4.68 -1.75
N SER A 205 34.39 -5.18 -0.53
CA SER A 205 35.64 -5.70 0.03
C SER A 205 36.19 -6.88 -0.79
N ALA A 206 35.33 -7.59 -1.53
CA ALA A 206 35.71 -8.53 -2.58
C ALA A 206 36.66 -7.96 -3.65
N ILE A 207 36.71 -6.64 -3.88
CA ILE A 207 37.69 -5.95 -4.74
C ILE A 207 38.60 -4.93 -4.01
N TYR A 208 38.25 -4.51 -2.79
CA TYR A 208 39.03 -3.53 -2.01
C TYR A 208 39.88 -4.14 -0.89
N GLY A 209 39.62 -5.39 -0.49
CA GLY A 209 40.20 -6.00 0.71
C GLY A 209 39.42 -5.65 1.99
N SER A 210 39.65 -6.43 3.05
CA SER A 210 39.04 -6.22 4.37
C SER A 210 39.88 -5.37 5.34
N ASN A 211 41.05 -4.86 4.91
CA ASN A 211 41.95 -4.05 5.73
C ASN A 211 43.03 -3.31 4.88
N GLU A 212 43.78 -2.42 5.51
CA GLU A 212 44.84 -1.61 4.86
C GLU A 212 45.91 -2.45 4.12
N LYS A 213 46.31 -3.62 4.66
CA LYS A 213 47.28 -4.52 4.02
C LYS A 213 46.75 -5.06 2.69
N THR A 214 45.51 -5.55 2.69
CA THR A 214 44.84 -6.08 1.49
C THR A 214 44.51 -4.96 0.49
N LEU A 215 44.08 -3.80 0.96
CA LEU A 215 43.85 -2.61 0.12
C LEU A 215 45.13 -2.14 -0.59
N HIS A 216 46.26 -2.12 0.11
CA HIS A 216 47.55 -1.76 -0.47
C HIS A 216 48.04 -2.79 -1.52
N LYS A 217 47.59 -4.06 -1.46
CA LYS A 217 47.87 -5.02 -2.55
C LYS A 217 47.17 -4.61 -3.85
N VAL A 218 45.90 -4.18 -3.80
CA VAL A 218 45.07 -3.95 -5.00
C VAL A 218 45.18 -2.57 -5.64
N ARG A 219 45.58 -1.52 -4.88
CA ARG A 219 45.68 -0.15 -5.41
C ARG A 219 46.89 0.09 -6.31
N THR A 220 46.72 0.97 -7.29
CA THR A 220 47.81 1.49 -8.15
C THR A 220 48.51 2.72 -7.57
N PHE A 221 47.87 3.40 -6.60
CA PHE A 221 48.26 4.71 -6.08
C PHE A 221 48.41 5.79 -7.17
N LYS A 222 47.65 5.66 -8.26
CA LYS A 222 47.55 6.62 -9.35
C LYS A 222 46.10 6.84 -9.75
N ASP A 223 45.67 8.10 -9.76
CA ASP A 223 44.33 8.55 -10.18
C ASP A 223 43.17 7.80 -9.48
N GLY A 224 43.41 7.26 -8.28
CA GLY A 224 42.46 6.50 -7.46
C GLY A 224 42.33 5.01 -7.82
N LYS A 225 43.02 4.53 -8.86
CA LYS A 225 42.66 3.28 -9.54
C LYS A 225 43.11 1.99 -8.84
N LEU A 226 42.38 0.92 -9.11
CA LEU A 226 42.73 -0.46 -8.79
C LEU A 226 43.48 -1.14 -9.96
N LYS A 227 44.32 -2.12 -9.62
CA LYS A 227 45.10 -2.93 -10.57
C LYS A 227 44.21 -3.84 -11.39
N ILE A 228 44.50 -3.94 -12.69
CA ILE A 228 43.89 -4.87 -13.64
C ILE A 228 44.89 -5.14 -14.79
N SER A 229 44.72 -6.25 -15.51
CA SER A 229 45.48 -6.52 -16.74
C SER A 229 44.99 -5.68 -17.93
N GLU A 230 45.76 -5.68 -19.03
CA GLU A 230 45.37 -5.02 -20.28
C GLU A 230 44.26 -5.78 -21.04
N ASP A 231 44.14 -7.09 -20.87
CA ASP A 231 43.07 -7.90 -21.50
C ASP A 231 41.70 -7.77 -20.78
N GLY A 232 41.70 -7.21 -19.56
CA GLY A 232 40.50 -6.97 -18.76
C GLY A 232 40.17 -8.06 -17.74
N LEU A 233 41.06 -9.02 -17.50
CA LEU A 233 41.05 -9.96 -16.38
C LEU A 233 41.86 -9.43 -15.17
N LEU A 234 41.81 -10.13 -14.05
CA LEU A 234 42.66 -9.85 -12.88
C LEU A 234 44.16 -10.02 -13.22
N LEU A 235 45.03 -9.35 -12.48
CA LEU A 235 46.45 -9.71 -12.44
C LEU A 235 46.65 -10.91 -11.51
N HIS A 236 47.76 -11.62 -11.67
CA HIS A 236 48.18 -12.70 -10.78
C HIS A 236 49.56 -12.41 -10.19
N ASP A 237 49.84 -12.95 -9.00
CA ASP A 237 51.16 -12.87 -8.38
C ASP A 237 52.09 -14.04 -8.79
N GLN A 238 53.23 -14.17 -8.12
CA GLN A 238 54.26 -15.16 -8.45
C GLN A 238 53.80 -16.61 -8.19
N ASP A 239 52.83 -16.81 -7.29
CA ASP A 239 52.29 -18.11 -6.91
C ASP A 239 51.01 -18.47 -7.67
N GLY A 240 50.58 -17.59 -8.59
CA GLY A 240 49.39 -17.75 -9.42
C GLY A 240 48.08 -17.34 -8.73
N ILE A 241 48.15 -16.60 -7.62
CA ILE A 241 46.98 -16.12 -6.89
C ILE A 241 46.51 -14.79 -7.51
N ALA A 242 45.20 -14.63 -7.67
CA ALA A 242 44.62 -13.45 -8.29
C ALA A 242 44.68 -12.21 -7.37
N VAL A 243 45.10 -11.07 -7.93
CA VAL A 243 45.26 -9.80 -7.22
C VAL A 243 43.93 -9.06 -7.20
N SER A 244 43.10 -9.39 -6.21
CA SER A 244 41.82 -8.76 -5.89
C SER A 244 41.64 -8.62 -4.36
N GLY A 245 40.47 -8.17 -3.91
CA GLY A 245 40.21 -7.87 -2.50
C GLY A 245 40.09 -9.10 -1.60
N ASP A 246 39.27 -10.08 -2.02
CA ASP A 246 39.23 -11.42 -1.41
C ASP A 246 39.02 -12.50 -2.50
N VAL A 247 39.89 -13.51 -2.51
CA VAL A 247 39.97 -14.55 -3.56
C VAL A 247 39.96 -15.97 -2.98
N ARG A 248 39.70 -16.11 -1.68
CA ARG A 248 39.70 -17.40 -0.99
C ARG A 248 38.60 -18.33 -1.53
N ASN A 249 38.94 -19.57 -1.88
CA ASN A 249 38.01 -20.57 -2.44
C ASN A 249 37.27 -20.08 -3.70
N SER A 250 37.88 -19.18 -4.48
CA SER A 250 37.27 -18.55 -5.66
C SER A 250 37.25 -19.46 -6.90
N TRP A 251 36.53 -19.02 -7.92
CA TRP A 251 36.51 -19.62 -9.26
C TRP A 251 36.34 -18.56 -10.35
N ALA A 252 36.66 -18.91 -11.59
CA ALA A 252 36.75 -18.00 -12.74
C ALA A 252 35.52 -17.08 -12.93
N GLY A 253 34.31 -17.54 -12.57
CA GLY A 253 33.08 -16.75 -12.65
C GLY A 253 33.05 -15.57 -11.65
N VAL A 254 33.62 -15.74 -10.45
CA VAL A 254 33.81 -14.65 -9.48
C VAL A 254 34.93 -13.72 -9.94
N SER A 255 36.05 -14.27 -10.43
CA SER A 255 37.21 -13.51 -10.88
C SER A 255 36.87 -12.51 -12.01
N ILE A 256 36.02 -12.89 -12.97
CA ILE A 256 35.57 -11.96 -14.01
C ILE A 256 34.55 -10.92 -13.51
N LEU A 257 33.79 -11.19 -12.44
CA LEU A 257 32.98 -10.16 -11.80
C LEU A 257 33.85 -9.16 -11.02
N GLN A 258 34.86 -9.64 -10.30
CA GLN A 258 35.86 -8.77 -9.65
C GLN A 258 36.53 -7.86 -10.68
N ALA A 259 37.01 -8.42 -11.80
CA ALA A 259 37.60 -7.65 -12.89
C ALA A 259 36.61 -6.61 -13.50
N LEU A 260 35.34 -6.98 -13.69
CA LEU A 260 34.31 -6.06 -14.17
C LEU A 260 34.07 -4.87 -13.22
N PHE A 261 34.01 -5.09 -11.91
CA PHE A 261 33.83 -3.99 -10.95
C PHE A 261 35.11 -3.19 -10.69
N ILE A 262 36.29 -3.75 -10.92
CA ILE A 262 37.54 -2.99 -11.03
C ILE A 262 37.50 -2.05 -12.25
N LYS A 263 37.00 -2.51 -13.41
CA LYS A 263 36.78 -1.62 -14.58
C LYS A 263 35.74 -0.52 -14.27
N GLU A 264 34.63 -0.85 -13.59
CA GLU A 264 33.63 0.15 -13.19
C GLU A 264 34.21 1.19 -12.23
N HIS A 265 34.94 0.77 -11.20
CA HIS A 265 35.65 1.67 -10.28
C HIS A 265 36.64 2.58 -11.01
N ASN A 266 37.47 2.01 -11.90
CA ASN A 266 38.45 2.78 -12.66
C ASN A 266 37.80 3.79 -13.63
N ALA A 267 36.64 3.45 -14.23
CA ALA A 267 35.86 4.35 -15.08
C ALA A 267 35.14 5.48 -14.30
N VAL A 268 34.74 5.20 -13.05
CA VAL A 268 34.30 6.23 -12.11
C VAL A 268 35.47 7.17 -11.77
N CYS A 269 36.64 6.65 -11.41
CA CYS A 269 37.85 7.45 -11.18
C CYS A 269 38.18 8.37 -12.36
N ASP A 270 38.20 7.85 -13.60
CA ASP A 270 38.43 8.64 -14.82
C ASP A 270 37.37 9.74 -15.03
N THR A 271 36.13 9.51 -14.58
CA THR A 271 35.04 10.48 -14.71
C THR A 271 35.09 11.55 -13.62
N LEU A 272 35.40 11.17 -12.37
CA LEU A 272 35.63 12.09 -11.27
C LEU A 272 36.86 12.96 -11.51
N LYS A 273 37.96 12.41 -12.02
CA LYS A 273 39.19 13.15 -12.35
C LYS A 273 39.02 14.14 -13.50
N ARG A 274 38.10 13.86 -14.43
CA ARG A 274 37.76 14.74 -15.56
C ARG A 274 36.99 15.99 -15.11
N GLU A 275 36.02 15.80 -14.22
CA GLU A 275 35.17 16.85 -13.65
C GLU A 275 35.92 17.64 -12.55
N TYR A 276 36.49 16.93 -11.58
CA TYR A 276 37.10 17.45 -10.36
C TYR A 276 38.63 17.30 -10.42
N ARG A 277 39.26 18.00 -11.37
CA ARG A 277 40.69 17.85 -11.73
C ARG A 277 41.66 17.90 -10.55
N ASN A 278 41.32 18.67 -9.52
CA ASN A 278 42.16 18.90 -8.34
C ASN A 278 42.24 17.69 -7.39
N LEU A 279 41.30 16.75 -7.45
CA LEU A 279 41.27 15.59 -6.53
C LEU A 279 42.54 14.74 -6.68
N GLY A 280 43.18 14.43 -5.56
CA GLY A 280 44.29 13.49 -5.46
C GLY A 280 43.84 12.03 -5.61
N ASP A 281 44.82 11.14 -5.73
CA ASP A 281 44.61 9.69 -5.84
C ASP A 281 43.72 9.13 -4.71
N GLU A 282 43.99 9.51 -3.45
CA GLU A 282 43.23 9.06 -2.29
C GLU A 282 41.76 9.53 -2.29
N GLU A 283 41.50 10.77 -2.73
CA GLU A 283 40.15 11.33 -2.79
C GLU A 283 39.32 10.67 -3.90
N LEU A 284 39.94 10.47 -5.07
CA LEU A 284 39.33 9.74 -6.20
C LEU A 284 38.97 8.32 -5.80
N TYR A 285 39.89 7.60 -5.14
CA TYR A 285 39.66 6.26 -4.61
C TYR A 285 38.47 6.22 -3.65
N ARG A 286 38.42 7.12 -2.65
CA ARG A 286 37.34 7.16 -1.64
C ARG A 286 35.96 7.38 -2.26
N HIS A 287 35.82 8.36 -3.15
CA HIS A 287 34.55 8.60 -3.84
C HIS A 287 34.19 7.46 -4.80
N ALA A 288 35.16 6.89 -5.53
CA ALA A 288 34.89 5.78 -6.44
C ALA A 288 34.55 4.47 -5.71
N ARG A 289 35.06 4.23 -4.49
CA ARG A 289 34.65 3.11 -3.61
C ARG A 289 33.21 3.30 -3.13
N LEU A 290 32.84 4.50 -2.71
CA LEU A 290 31.45 4.83 -2.36
C LEU A 290 30.50 4.54 -3.54
N VAL A 291 30.79 5.09 -4.72
CA VAL A 291 29.98 4.89 -5.94
C VAL A 291 29.88 3.41 -6.32
N THR A 292 31.00 2.70 -6.41
CA THR A 292 31.02 1.31 -6.90
C THR A 292 30.34 0.36 -5.92
N SER A 293 30.58 0.50 -4.62
CA SER A 293 29.88 -0.28 -3.58
C SER A 293 28.36 -0.03 -3.58
N ALA A 294 27.93 1.20 -3.89
CA ALA A 294 26.53 1.51 -4.05
C ALA A 294 25.89 0.97 -5.33
N VAL A 295 26.63 0.94 -6.46
CA VAL A 295 26.20 0.26 -7.69
C VAL A 295 26.04 -1.25 -7.43
N ILE A 296 27.02 -1.90 -6.79
CA ILE A 296 26.95 -3.33 -6.42
C ILE A 296 25.72 -3.60 -5.55
N ALA A 297 25.51 -2.83 -4.48
CA ALA A 297 24.36 -2.98 -3.60
C ALA A 297 23.02 -2.76 -4.31
N LYS A 298 22.97 -1.81 -5.25
CA LYS A 298 21.78 -1.52 -6.07
C LYS A 298 21.45 -2.67 -7.00
N VAL A 299 22.42 -3.12 -7.80
CA VAL A 299 22.28 -4.26 -8.73
C VAL A 299 21.90 -5.53 -7.99
N HIS A 300 22.47 -5.79 -6.81
CA HIS A 300 22.02 -6.90 -5.98
C HIS A 300 20.53 -6.77 -5.62
N THR A 301 20.12 -5.59 -5.16
CA THR A 301 18.77 -5.34 -4.63
C THR A 301 17.68 -5.35 -5.71
N ILE A 302 17.83 -4.60 -6.81
CA ILE A 302 16.73 -4.34 -7.78
C ILE A 302 16.83 -5.12 -9.09
N ASP A 303 17.89 -5.92 -9.28
CA ASP A 303 18.11 -6.78 -10.45
C ASP A 303 18.29 -8.25 -10.00
N TRP A 304 19.37 -8.58 -9.29
CA TRP A 304 19.66 -9.97 -8.88
C TRP A 304 18.57 -10.59 -7.98
N THR A 305 18.14 -9.94 -6.89
CA THR A 305 17.09 -10.48 -6.02
C THR A 305 15.72 -10.56 -6.73
N VAL A 306 15.49 -9.75 -7.76
CA VAL A 306 14.25 -9.78 -8.55
C VAL A 306 14.22 -10.98 -9.49
N GLU A 307 15.37 -11.44 -9.99
CA GLU A 307 15.48 -12.72 -10.72
C GLU A 307 15.46 -13.94 -9.79
N LEU A 308 16.02 -13.84 -8.58
CA LEU A 308 15.93 -14.90 -7.55
C LEU A 308 14.48 -15.12 -7.08
N LEU A 309 13.71 -14.04 -6.90
CA LEU A 309 12.35 -14.02 -6.35
C LEU A 309 11.34 -13.50 -7.39
N LYS A 310 11.25 -14.21 -8.51
CA LYS A 310 10.59 -13.83 -9.78
C LYS A 310 9.06 -13.73 -9.70
N THR A 311 8.57 -12.81 -8.87
CA THR A 311 7.14 -12.55 -8.61
C THR A 311 6.83 -11.05 -8.67
N ASP A 312 5.60 -10.66 -9.01
CA ASP A 312 5.19 -9.25 -8.99
C ASP A 312 5.32 -8.61 -7.59
N THR A 313 5.06 -9.38 -6.52
CA THR A 313 5.16 -8.90 -5.13
C THR A 313 6.60 -8.56 -4.74
N LEU A 314 7.58 -9.40 -5.13
CA LEU A 314 8.98 -9.15 -4.78
C LEU A 314 9.67 -8.18 -5.75
N LEU A 315 9.26 -8.12 -7.02
CA LEU A 315 9.58 -7.01 -7.91
C LEU A 315 9.15 -5.66 -7.28
N ALA A 316 7.97 -5.60 -6.68
CA ALA A 316 7.50 -4.41 -5.97
C ALA A 316 8.25 -4.18 -4.64
N GLY A 317 8.48 -5.23 -3.85
CA GLY A 317 9.10 -5.15 -2.53
C GLY A 317 10.57 -4.75 -2.57
N MET A 318 11.37 -5.38 -3.44
CA MET A 318 12.79 -5.06 -3.57
C MET A 318 13.02 -3.66 -4.16
N ARG A 319 12.21 -3.24 -5.15
CA ARG A 319 12.20 -1.86 -5.63
C ARG A 319 11.66 -0.89 -4.58
N GLY A 320 10.75 -1.33 -3.70
CA GLY A 320 10.28 -0.58 -2.53
C GLY A 320 11.37 -0.33 -1.48
N ASN A 321 12.24 -1.31 -1.21
CA ASN A 321 13.40 -1.08 -0.34
C ASN A 321 14.35 0.01 -0.91
N TRP A 322 14.64 -0.01 -2.22
CA TRP A 322 15.55 0.97 -2.81
C TRP A 322 14.91 2.35 -3.09
N TYR A 323 13.66 2.40 -3.58
CA TYR A 323 13.00 3.62 -4.05
C TYR A 323 11.79 4.08 -3.22
N GLY A 324 11.29 3.24 -2.32
CA GLY A 324 10.00 3.42 -1.66
C GLY A 324 8.81 3.15 -2.58
N LEU A 325 7.62 3.06 -2.00
CA LEU A 325 6.38 2.85 -2.76
C LEU A 325 5.99 4.06 -3.64
N LEU A 326 6.59 5.24 -3.42
CA LEU A 326 6.47 6.39 -4.33
C LEU A 326 7.30 6.21 -5.62
N GLY A 327 8.30 5.31 -5.60
CA GLY A 327 9.01 4.83 -6.79
C GLY A 327 10.09 5.77 -7.36
N LYS A 328 10.89 5.22 -8.28
CA LYS A 328 12.08 5.85 -8.87
C LYS A 328 11.82 7.27 -9.38
N SER A 329 10.82 7.44 -10.25
CA SER A 329 10.54 8.73 -10.91
C SER A 329 10.12 9.84 -9.94
N PHE A 330 9.55 9.49 -8.78
CA PHE A 330 9.29 10.44 -7.70
C PHE A 330 10.59 10.77 -6.96
N LYS A 331 11.28 9.74 -6.46
CA LYS A 331 12.48 9.87 -5.64
C LYS A 331 13.64 10.57 -6.36
N ASP A 332 13.84 10.28 -7.64
CA ASP A 332 14.90 10.91 -8.44
C ASP A 332 14.65 12.41 -8.70
N LYS A 333 13.40 12.88 -8.57
CA LYS A 333 12.96 14.27 -8.81
C LYS A 333 12.73 15.07 -7.52
N PHE A 334 12.24 14.44 -6.46
CA PHE A 334 11.84 15.09 -5.20
C PHE A 334 12.67 14.68 -3.97
N GLY A 335 13.59 13.72 -4.12
CA GLY A 335 14.37 13.18 -3.01
C GLY A 335 13.60 12.16 -2.16
N HIS A 336 14.10 11.90 -0.95
CA HIS A 336 13.44 11.01 0.02
C HIS A 336 12.30 11.75 0.72
N VAL A 337 11.13 11.12 0.82
CA VAL A 337 9.92 11.67 1.46
C VAL A 337 9.27 10.61 2.35
N GLY A 338 8.91 10.99 3.57
CA GLY A 338 8.29 10.12 4.57
C GLY A 338 9.30 9.20 5.28
N GLY A 339 8.85 8.01 5.66
CA GLY A 339 9.69 6.95 6.25
C GLY A 339 10.11 5.89 5.22
N ALA A 340 10.68 4.79 5.71
CA ALA A 340 11.23 3.69 4.92
C ALA A 340 10.25 3.10 3.88
N ILE A 341 8.95 3.09 4.18
CA ILE A 341 7.91 2.56 3.26
C ILE A 341 7.69 3.48 2.05
N LEU A 342 7.64 4.80 2.25
CA LEU A 342 7.28 5.75 1.19
C LEU A 342 8.49 6.16 0.34
N GLY A 343 9.63 6.44 0.98
CA GLY A 343 10.87 6.87 0.32
C GLY A 343 11.92 5.78 0.14
N GLY A 344 11.72 4.57 0.68
CA GLY A 344 12.70 3.49 0.72
C GLY A 344 13.65 3.60 1.92
N VAL A 345 14.44 2.56 2.19
CA VAL A 345 15.48 2.63 3.24
C VAL A 345 16.70 3.42 2.79
N VAL A 346 17.04 3.37 1.51
CA VAL A 346 18.15 4.15 0.95
C VAL A 346 17.81 5.64 0.99
N GLY A 347 18.70 6.50 1.49
CA GLY A 347 18.47 7.94 1.65
C GLY A 347 17.60 8.35 2.85
N LEU A 348 17.38 7.45 3.82
CA LEU A 348 16.85 7.84 5.13
C LEU A 348 17.76 8.88 5.80
N LYS A 349 17.18 9.80 6.58
CA LYS A 349 17.93 10.90 7.23
C LYS A 349 18.96 10.45 8.29
N LYS A 350 18.86 9.21 8.76
CA LYS A 350 19.76 8.55 9.70
C LYS A 350 19.81 7.06 9.36
N PRO A 351 20.90 6.35 9.69
CA PRO A 351 20.86 4.89 9.77
C PRO A 351 19.93 4.45 10.91
N GLU A 352 19.33 3.27 10.76
CA GLU A 352 18.50 2.62 11.76
C GLU A 352 19.04 1.21 12.06
N ASN A 353 19.16 0.87 13.33
CA ASN A 353 19.72 -0.40 13.79
C ASN A 353 18.74 -1.21 14.68
N HIS A 354 17.57 -0.65 15.01
CA HIS A 354 16.54 -1.25 15.88
C HIS A 354 17.07 -1.60 17.28
N GLY A 355 17.93 -0.74 17.84
CA GLY A 355 18.53 -0.90 19.17
C GLY A 355 19.65 -1.94 19.26
N VAL A 356 19.90 -2.70 18.19
CA VAL A 356 20.91 -3.77 18.12
C VAL A 356 22.06 -3.32 17.20
N PRO A 357 23.34 -3.45 17.59
CA PRO A 357 24.49 -3.15 16.73
C PRO A 357 24.44 -3.79 15.34
N TYR A 358 24.96 -3.10 14.31
CA TYR A 358 25.06 -3.74 13.00
C TYR A 358 26.07 -4.89 13.00
N SER A 359 25.60 -6.04 12.48
CA SER A 359 26.35 -7.25 12.18
C SER A 359 25.54 -8.07 11.17
N LEU A 360 26.21 -9.00 10.48
CA LEU A 360 25.54 -10.17 9.90
C LEU A 360 25.44 -11.28 10.95
N THR A 361 24.74 -12.36 10.65
CA THR A 361 24.37 -13.38 11.64
C THR A 361 24.80 -14.78 11.20
N GLU A 362 24.96 -15.71 12.15
CA GLU A 362 25.24 -17.12 11.82
C GLU A 362 24.08 -17.73 11.00
N GLU A 363 22.84 -17.38 11.32
CA GLU A 363 21.66 -17.82 10.57
C GLU A 363 21.64 -17.24 9.14
N PHE A 364 22.20 -16.04 8.92
CA PHE A 364 22.42 -15.47 7.59
C PHE A 364 23.49 -16.23 6.80
N VAL A 365 24.53 -16.76 7.46
CA VAL A 365 25.54 -17.61 6.81
C VAL A 365 24.87 -18.90 6.31
N SER A 366 24.12 -19.58 7.17
CA SER A 366 23.52 -20.89 6.86
C SER A 366 22.48 -20.83 5.73
N VAL A 367 21.68 -19.77 5.61
CA VAL A 367 20.71 -19.66 4.50
C VAL A 367 21.31 -19.22 3.15
N TYR A 368 22.60 -18.83 3.12
CA TYR A 368 23.34 -18.52 1.88
C TYR A 368 24.21 -19.68 1.39
N ARG A 369 24.10 -20.87 1.99
CA ARG A 369 24.74 -22.13 1.55
C ARG A 369 24.15 -22.65 0.23
N MET A 370 24.54 -22.03 -0.87
CA MET A 370 23.90 -22.19 -2.18
C MET A 370 24.77 -22.94 -3.21
N HIS A 371 25.68 -23.81 -2.75
CA HIS A 371 26.62 -24.53 -3.61
C HIS A 371 25.96 -25.39 -4.71
N SER A 372 24.73 -25.86 -4.51
CA SER A 372 23.91 -26.54 -5.54
C SER A 372 23.62 -25.70 -6.80
N LEU A 373 23.82 -24.37 -6.76
CA LEU A 373 23.73 -23.50 -7.94
C LEU A 373 24.82 -23.79 -8.99
N LEU A 374 25.96 -24.38 -8.62
CA LEU A 374 27.06 -24.65 -9.54
C LEU A 374 26.79 -25.93 -10.36
N PRO A 375 27.10 -25.97 -11.66
CA PRO A 375 26.90 -27.15 -12.50
C PRO A 375 28.06 -28.13 -12.34
N ASP A 376 28.06 -29.22 -13.10
CA ASP A 376 29.23 -30.11 -13.20
C ASP A 376 30.22 -29.62 -14.28
N HIS A 377 29.71 -28.91 -15.28
CA HIS A 377 30.46 -28.39 -16.42
C HIS A 377 29.96 -27.00 -16.85
N LEU A 378 30.85 -26.14 -17.32
CA LEU A 378 30.52 -24.93 -18.08
C LEU A 378 30.48 -25.26 -19.57
N GLN A 379 29.35 -24.98 -20.23
CA GLN A 379 29.16 -25.13 -21.67
C GLN A 379 29.68 -23.88 -22.38
N LEU A 380 30.94 -23.91 -22.80
CA LEU A 380 31.51 -22.81 -23.58
C LEU A 380 30.82 -22.68 -24.94
N ARG A 381 30.62 -21.42 -25.33
CA ARG A 381 29.96 -20.99 -26.55
C ARG A 381 30.98 -20.48 -27.56
N ASP A 382 30.72 -20.69 -28.84
CA ASP A 382 31.47 -20.03 -29.90
C ASP A 382 30.91 -18.63 -30.15
N ILE A 383 31.75 -17.62 -29.85
CA ILE A 383 31.45 -16.20 -30.03
C ILE A 383 31.96 -15.64 -31.38
N SER A 384 32.69 -16.43 -32.16
CA SER A 384 33.10 -16.07 -33.52
C SER A 384 31.94 -16.23 -34.52
N ALA A 385 31.09 -17.25 -34.33
CA ALA A 385 29.87 -17.49 -35.09
C ALA A 385 28.89 -16.30 -35.14
N ALA A 386 27.97 -16.37 -36.10
CA ALA A 386 26.78 -15.52 -36.15
C ALA A 386 25.77 -15.96 -35.06
N PRO A 387 25.00 -15.03 -34.45
CA PRO A 387 23.97 -15.39 -33.47
C PRO A 387 22.81 -16.17 -34.10
N GLY A 388 22.36 -17.23 -33.42
CA GLY A 388 21.18 -17.98 -33.78
C GLY A 388 19.87 -17.32 -33.31
N SER A 389 18.79 -18.10 -33.31
CA SER A 389 17.49 -17.71 -32.78
C SER A 389 17.60 -17.12 -31.36
N HIS A 390 16.92 -16.00 -31.10
CA HIS A 390 16.97 -15.29 -29.81
C HIS A 390 18.40 -14.94 -29.35
N LYS A 391 19.31 -14.70 -30.31
CA LYS A 391 20.74 -14.42 -30.12
C LYS A 391 21.58 -15.58 -29.57
N SER A 392 21.07 -16.81 -29.49
CA SER A 392 21.84 -17.93 -28.92
C SER A 392 23.13 -18.24 -29.72
N PRO A 393 24.33 -18.22 -29.12
CA PRO A 393 25.54 -18.74 -29.76
C PRO A 393 25.56 -20.28 -29.76
N PRO A 394 26.15 -20.93 -30.78
CA PRO A 394 26.35 -22.37 -30.77
C PRO A 394 27.31 -22.81 -29.65
N SER A 395 27.18 -24.06 -29.20
CA SER A 395 28.13 -24.67 -28.26
C SER A 395 29.44 -25.02 -28.95
N ALA A 396 30.56 -24.75 -28.28
CA ALA A 396 31.90 -25.17 -28.73
C ALA A 396 32.35 -26.43 -27.99
N GLU A 397 32.45 -26.35 -26.67
CA GLU A 397 33.09 -27.37 -25.82
C GLU A 397 32.48 -27.34 -24.40
N LYS A 398 32.68 -28.40 -23.62
CA LYS A 398 32.31 -28.47 -22.20
C LYS A 398 33.58 -28.52 -21.36
N ILE A 399 33.74 -27.60 -20.42
CA ILE A 399 34.85 -27.60 -19.46
C ILE A 399 34.30 -28.07 -18.10
N PRO A 400 34.90 -29.09 -17.45
CA PRO A 400 34.48 -29.53 -16.12
C PRO A 400 34.80 -28.44 -15.08
N MET A 401 33.90 -28.22 -14.13
CA MET A 401 34.05 -27.14 -13.14
C MET A 401 35.36 -27.19 -12.31
N PRO A 402 35.94 -28.35 -11.96
CA PRO A 402 37.27 -28.43 -11.35
C PRO A 402 38.41 -27.80 -12.15
N SER A 403 38.27 -27.59 -13.46
CA SER A 403 39.24 -26.84 -14.27
C SER A 403 39.02 -25.32 -14.25
N LEU A 404 38.01 -24.84 -13.52
CA LEU A 404 37.59 -23.44 -13.40
C LEU A 404 37.66 -22.88 -11.96
N ILE A 405 38.04 -23.70 -10.96
CA ILE A 405 38.22 -23.30 -9.55
C ILE A 405 39.68 -23.04 -9.17
N GLY A 406 39.91 -22.16 -8.19
CA GLY A 406 41.23 -21.87 -7.63
C GLY A 406 42.27 -21.45 -8.69
N ARG A 407 43.55 -21.72 -8.41
CA ARG A 407 44.68 -21.33 -9.27
C ARG A 407 44.67 -22.01 -10.65
N VAL A 408 44.12 -23.22 -10.74
CA VAL A 408 43.89 -23.91 -12.03
C VAL A 408 42.81 -23.17 -12.84
N GLY A 409 41.76 -22.72 -12.17
CA GLY A 409 40.69 -21.91 -12.75
C GLY A 409 41.17 -20.58 -13.30
N GLU A 410 42.05 -19.89 -12.59
CA GLU A 410 42.65 -18.64 -13.05
C GLU A 410 43.51 -18.83 -14.32
N LYS A 411 44.37 -19.87 -14.34
CA LYS A 411 45.15 -20.20 -15.54
C LYS A 411 44.26 -20.57 -16.73
N THR A 412 43.16 -21.29 -16.49
CA THR A 412 42.19 -21.65 -17.52
C THR A 412 41.36 -20.45 -17.99
N SER A 413 40.99 -19.53 -17.09
CA SER A 413 40.16 -18.37 -17.41
C SER A 413 40.90 -17.40 -18.35
N SER A 414 42.19 -17.15 -18.10
CA SER A 414 43.07 -16.41 -18.99
C SER A 414 43.21 -17.02 -20.39
N GLY A 415 43.14 -18.35 -20.50
CA GLY A 415 43.12 -19.06 -21.80
C GLY A 415 41.80 -18.96 -22.57
N ILE A 416 40.69 -18.59 -21.90
CA ILE A 416 39.34 -18.50 -22.49
C ILE A 416 38.97 -17.04 -22.79
N GLY A 417 39.39 -16.11 -21.93
CA GLY A 417 39.12 -14.67 -22.02
C GLY A 417 37.73 -14.25 -21.51
N PHE A 418 37.66 -13.03 -20.99
CA PHE A 418 36.46 -12.45 -20.34
C PHE A 418 35.17 -12.65 -21.15
N VAL A 419 35.18 -12.29 -22.43
CA VAL A 419 33.97 -12.27 -23.27
C VAL A 419 33.42 -13.68 -23.53
N LYS A 420 34.29 -14.65 -23.82
CA LYS A 420 33.85 -16.05 -24.06
C LYS A 420 33.30 -16.67 -22.78
N LEU A 421 33.90 -16.39 -21.61
CA LEU A 421 33.35 -16.80 -20.32
C LEU A 421 31.98 -16.15 -20.04
N MET A 422 31.90 -14.81 -20.09
CA MET A 422 30.69 -14.06 -19.72
C MET A 422 29.50 -14.42 -20.62
N VAL A 423 29.70 -14.52 -21.94
CA VAL A 423 28.64 -14.97 -22.88
C VAL A 423 28.21 -16.41 -22.61
N SER A 424 29.15 -17.30 -22.26
CA SER A 424 28.85 -18.71 -21.96
C SER A 424 28.05 -18.85 -20.67
N MET A 425 28.46 -18.14 -19.60
CA MET A 425 27.73 -18.10 -18.34
C MET A 425 26.34 -17.47 -18.48
N GLY A 426 26.21 -16.43 -19.30
CA GLY A 426 24.91 -15.83 -19.63
C GLY A 426 23.95 -16.81 -20.32
N HIS A 427 24.49 -17.73 -21.12
CA HIS A 427 23.74 -18.76 -21.86
C HIS A 427 23.66 -20.13 -21.18
N GLN A 428 23.92 -20.20 -19.87
CA GLN A 428 23.75 -21.43 -19.09
C GLN A 428 22.97 -21.14 -17.80
N ALA A 429 21.95 -21.95 -17.53
CA ALA A 429 21.19 -21.91 -16.28
C ALA A 429 22.06 -22.37 -15.10
N SER A 430 21.81 -21.81 -13.91
CA SER A 430 22.34 -22.36 -12.67
C SER A 430 21.67 -23.70 -12.35
N GLY A 431 22.29 -24.48 -11.46
CA GLY A 431 21.57 -25.51 -10.73
C GLY A 431 20.45 -24.91 -9.87
N ALA A 432 19.44 -25.73 -9.52
CA ALA A 432 18.39 -25.39 -8.57
C ALA A 432 18.75 -25.82 -7.14
N LEU A 433 18.17 -25.14 -6.14
CA LEU A 433 18.37 -25.43 -4.71
C LEU A 433 17.39 -26.51 -4.23
N GLU A 434 17.63 -27.73 -4.69
CA GLU A 434 16.81 -28.93 -4.44
C GLU A 434 17.68 -30.09 -3.92
N PRO A 435 17.09 -31.15 -3.33
CA PRO A 435 17.81 -32.37 -2.95
C PRO A 435 18.48 -33.03 -4.16
N TRP A 436 19.52 -33.83 -3.90
CA TRP A 436 20.30 -34.53 -4.93
C TRP A 436 20.79 -33.65 -6.08
N ASN A 437 21.18 -32.41 -5.77
CA ASN A 437 21.74 -31.47 -6.73
C ASN A 437 23.03 -30.76 -6.25
N TYR A 438 23.66 -31.21 -5.17
CA TYR A 438 24.96 -30.69 -4.70
C TYR A 438 26.10 -31.29 -5.54
N PRO A 439 26.99 -30.48 -6.16
CA PRO A 439 27.98 -30.99 -7.10
C PRO A 439 28.91 -32.03 -6.49
N VAL A 440 29.06 -33.19 -7.14
CA VAL A 440 29.91 -34.28 -6.63
C VAL A 440 31.38 -33.84 -6.52
N TRP A 441 31.83 -32.94 -7.40
CA TRP A 441 33.19 -32.40 -7.36
C TRP A 441 33.48 -31.45 -6.18
N LEU A 442 32.46 -31.00 -5.44
CA LEU A 442 32.64 -30.28 -4.16
C LEU A 442 32.75 -31.24 -2.95
N ARG A 443 32.60 -32.54 -3.17
CA ARG A 443 32.79 -33.56 -2.12
C ARG A 443 34.24 -34.05 -1.97
N ASP A 444 35.13 -33.55 -2.83
CA ASP A 444 36.56 -33.80 -2.83
C ASP A 444 37.25 -32.56 -3.43
N VAL A 445 37.32 -31.47 -2.65
CA VAL A 445 37.83 -30.17 -3.11
C VAL A 445 38.99 -29.65 -2.26
N VAL A 446 40.00 -29.09 -2.94
CA VAL A 446 41.13 -28.38 -2.33
C VAL A 446 40.61 -27.09 -1.68
N ALA A 447 40.65 -27.02 -0.35
CA ALA A 447 40.33 -25.80 0.38
C ALA A 447 41.52 -24.82 0.38
N GLN A 448 41.25 -23.53 0.57
CA GLN A 448 42.27 -22.47 0.60
C GLN A 448 42.35 -21.73 1.95
N ASP A 449 43.53 -21.19 2.24
CA ASP A 449 43.76 -20.30 3.38
C ASP A 449 43.33 -18.84 3.12
N VAL A 450 43.60 -17.96 4.09
CA VAL A 450 43.17 -16.55 4.07
C VAL A 450 44.01 -15.62 3.17
N GLU A 451 45.11 -16.11 2.58
CA GLU A 451 45.86 -15.38 1.54
C GLU A 451 45.61 -15.98 0.14
N GLY A 452 44.86 -17.09 0.04
CA GLY A 452 44.49 -17.75 -1.21
C GLY A 452 45.35 -18.96 -1.59
N MET A 453 46.19 -19.46 -0.67
CA MET A 453 47.03 -20.64 -0.90
C MET A 453 46.23 -21.94 -0.72
N ASP A 454 46.50 -22.90 -1.61
CA ASP A 454 45.92 -24.25 -1.58
C ASP A 454 46.42 -25.04 -0.36
N ARG A 455 45.50 -25.68 0.38
CA ARG A 455 45.82 -26.54 1.52
C ARG A 455 46.07 -28.00 1.07
N PRO A 456 46.88 -28.77 1.80
CA PRO A 456 47.09 -30.19 1.50
C PRO A 456 45.84 -31.04 1.78
N ASP A 457 45.02 -30.62 2.75
CA ASP A 457 43.85 -31.36 3.21
C ASP A 457 42.62 -30.97 2.37
N HIS A 458 42.10 -31.95 1.62
CA HIS A 458 40.85 -31.83 0.86
C HIS A 458 39.63 -31.90 1.80
N VAL A 459 38.49 -31.36 1.35
CA VAL A 459 37.22 -31.40 2.11
C VAL A 459 36.06 -31.96 1.29
N ASP A 460 35.17 -32.71 1.96
CA ASP A 460 33.80 -32.90 1.50
C ASP A 460 32.96 -31.71 1.96
N LEU A 461 32.76 -30.73 1.08
CA LEU A 461 32.08 -29.50 1.45
C LEU A 461 30.63 -29.74 1.86
N ALA A 462 29.94 -30.71 1.25
CA ALA A 462 28.55 -31.02 1.62
C ALA A 462 28.44 -31.57 3.04
N ALA A 463 29.38 -32.44 3.46
CA ALA A 463 29.45 -32.94 4.83
C ALA A 463 29.91 -31.85 5.81
N LEU A 464 30.91 -31.05 5.41
CA LEU A 464 31.44 -29.96 6.22
C LEU A 464 30.37 -28.89 6.50
N GLU A 465 29.53 -28.53 5.54
CA GLU A 465 28.48 -27.52 5.75
C GLU A 465 27.42 -27.96 6.77
N VAL A 466 26.99 -29.22 6.73
CA VAL A 466 26.10 -29.82 7.74
C VAL A 466 26.77 -29.82 9.12
N TYR A 467 28.07 -30.16 9.19
CA TYR A 467 28.84 -30.07 10.44
C TYR A 467 28.93 -28.63 10.97
N ARG A 468 29.22 -27.65 10.11
CA ARG A 468 29.42 -26.24 10.51
C ARG A 468 28.16 -25.61 11.11
N ASP A 469 26.96 -25.90 10.59
CA ASP A 469 25.73 -25.34 11.17
C ASP A 469 25.45 -25.89 12.58
N ARG A 470 25.71 -27.20 12.80
CA ARG A 470 25.62 -27.84 14.12
C ARG A 470 26.68 -27.32 15.10
N GLU A 471 27.94 -27.27 14.67
CA GLU A 471 29.09 -26.70 15.41
C GLU A 471 28.79 -25.28 15.90
N ARG A 472 28.24 -24.45 15.00
CA ARG A 472 27.90 -23.05 15.28
C ARG A 472 26.59 -22.91 16.03
N ASN A 473 26.00 -24.00 16.51
CA ASN A 473 24.77 -24.04 17.29
C ASN A 473 23.59 -23.31 16.58
N VAL A 474 23.58 -23.31 15.25
CA VAL A 474 22.46 -22.79 14.45
C VAL A 474 21.32 -23.81 14.53
N ALA A 475 20.10 -23.33 14.79
CA ALA A 475 18.93 -24.20 14.97
C ALA A 475 18.71 -25.13 13.76
N ARG A 476 18.37 -26.40 14.03
CA ARG A 476 17.90 -27.35 13.01
C ARG A 476 16.58 -26.92 12.41
N TYR A 477 16.20 -27.44 11.25
CA TYR A 477 15.18 -26.85 10.38
C TYR A 477 13.86 -26.53 11.10
N ASN A 478 13.34 -27.42 11.95
CA ASN A 478 12.04 -27.18 12.59
C ASN A 478 12.12 -26.10 13.69
N GLU A 479 13.17 -26.15 14.52
CA GLU A 479 13.43 -25.11 15.53
C GLU A 479 13.82 -23.76 14.89
N PHE A 480 14.48 -23.79 13.73
CA PHE A 480 14.79 -22.60 12.94
C PHE A 480 13.50 -21.92 12.45
N ARG A 481 12.52 -22.71 11.98
CA ARG A 481 11.18 -22.22 11.66
C ARG A 481 10.46 -21.66 12.89
N ARG A 482 10.53 -22.33 14.05
CA ARG A 482 9.97 -21.79 15.30
C ARG A 482 10.57 -20.43 15.66
N GLY A 483 11.91 -20.33 15.62
CA GLY A 483 12.63 -19.09 15.85
C GLY A 483 12.19 -17.95 14.93
N LEU A 484 11.88 -18.24 13.66
CA LEU A 484 11.35 -17.28 12.69
C LEU A 484 9.82 -17.15 12.70
N LEU A 485 9.15 -17.61 13.76
CA LEU A 485 7.70 -17.55 13.92
C LEU A 485 6.94 -18.17 12.72
N MET A 486 7.53 -19.20 12.11
CA MET A 486 6.98 -19.96 10.98
C MET A 486 6.47 -21.30 11.48
N ILE A 487 5.27 -21.71 11.04
CA ILE A 487 4.64 -22.96 11.47
C ILE A 487 5.60 -24.15 11.22
N PRO A 488 5.96 -24.95 12.24
CA PRO A 488 6.83 -26.11 12.08
C PRO A 488 6.13 -27.23 11.29
N ILE A 489 6.92 -28.13 10.71
CA ILE A 489 6.44 -29.37 10.11
C ILE A 489 6.12 -30.41 11.20
N SER A 490 5.11 -31.25 10.96
CA SER A 490 4.73 -32.36 11.84
C SER A 490 5.12 -33.74 11.29
N LYS A 491 5.49 -33.79 10.00
CA LYS A 491 5.85 -34.98 9.22
C LYS A 491 6.54 -34.54 7.92
N TRP A 492 7.24 -35.46 7.25
CA TRP A 492 7.93 -35.19 5.98
C TRP A 492 7.01 -34.67 4.86
N GLY A 493 5.77 -35.15 4.80
CA GLY A 493 4.76 -34.67 3.84
C GLY A 493 4.18 -33.27 4.11
N ASP A 494 4.67 -32.54 5.12
CA ASP A 494 4.43 -31.10 5.28
C ASP A 494 5.55 -30.25 4.62
N LEU A 495 6.71 -30.86 4.35
CA LEU A 495 7.90 -30.21 3.78
C LEU A 495 7.92 -30.22 2.25
N THR A 496 7.56 -31.37 1.66
CA THR A 496 7.57 -31.61 0.21
C THR A 496 6.45 -32.56 -0.21
N ASP A 497 6.09 -32.54 -1.49
CA ASP A 497 5.21 -33.54 -2.12
C ASP A 497 6.00 -34.69 -2.77
N ASP A 498 7.34 -34.62 -2.79
CA ASP A 498 8.20 -35.61 -3.46
C ASP A 498 8.38 -36.87 -2.60
N GLN A 499 7.83 -37.98 -3.09
CA GLN A 499 7.82 -39.26 -2.38
C GLN A 499 9.21 -39.92 -2.27
N GLU A 500 10.08 -39.77 -3.26
CA GLU A 500 11.46 -40.30 -3.16
C GLU A 500 12.25 -39.52 -2.09
N VAL A 501 12.05 -38.20 -2.02
CA VAL A 501 12.69 -37.35 -1.00
C VAL A 501 12.14 -37.68 0.39
N ILE A 502 10.83 -37.90 0.55
CA ILE A 502 10.22 -38.33 1.80
C ILE A 502 10.83 -39.66 2.29
N GLU A 503 10.95 -40.65 1.40
CA GLU A 503 11.53 -41.96 1.75
C GLU A 503 13.00 -41.86 2.15
N ALA A 504 13.80 -41.04 1.46
CA ALA A 504 15.20 -40.82 1.81
C ALA A 504 15.39 -39.99 3.09
N LEU A 505 14.49 -39.04 3.39
CA LEU A 505 14.46 -38.35 4.68
C LEU A 505 14.15 -39.34 5.81
N GLN A 506 13.16 -40.22 5.63
CA GLN A 506 12.81 -41.25 6.60
C GLN A 506 13.93 -42.29 6.78
N GLU A 507 14.72 -42.58 5.73
CA GLU A 507 15.90 -43.46 5.81
C GLU A 507 17.09 -42.85 6.59
N VAL A 508 17.13 -41.51 6.74
CA VAL A 508 18.25 -40.78 7.38
C VAL A 508 17.90 -40.23 8.76
N TYR A 509 16.67 -39.77 8.97
CA TYR A 509 16.18 -39.13 10.20
C TYR A 509 15.04 -39.92 10.89
N GLY A 510 14.59 -41.04 10.32
CA GLY A 510 13.42 -41.77 10.85
C GLY A 510 12.15 -40.93 10.75
N ASP A 511 11.36 -40.89 11.83
CA ASP A 511 10.19 -40.00 11.94
C ASP A 511 10.50 -38.72 12.75
N GLU A 512 11.76 -38.49 13.13
CA GLU A 512 12.18 -37.41 14.04
C GLU A 512 12.42 -36.09 13.27
N VAL A 513 11.34 -35.39 12.92
CA VAL A 513 11.39 -34.11 12.17
C VAL A 513 12.20 -32.98 12.82
N GLU A 514 12.48 -33.07 14.13
CA GLU A 514 13.34 -32.13 14.85
C GLU A 514 14.83 -32.31 14.52
N GLU A 515 15.25 -33.53 14.17
CA GLU A 515 16.63 -33.84 13.80
C GLU A 515 16.98 -33.37 12.38
N LEU A 516 16.02 -32.92 11.58
CA LEU A 516 16.24 -32.46 10.20
C LEU A 516 17.23 -31.29 10.15
N ASP A 517 18.40 -31.51 9.54
CA ASP A 517 19.41 -30.47 9.37
C ASP A 517 18.89 -29.30 8.54
N LEU A 518 19.27 -28.08 8.94
CA LEU A 518 18.82 -26.84 8.31
C LEU A 518 19.07 -26.86 6.79
N LEU A 519 20.31 -27.15 6.37
CA LEU A 519 20.67 -27.20 4.95
C LEU A 519 19.78 -28.16 4.14
N VAL A 520 19.51 -29.36 4.67
CA VAL A 520 18.64 -30.35 4.02
C VAL A 520 17.21 -29.83 3.91
N GLY A 521 16.67 -29.28 5.01
CA GLY A 521 15.32 -28.71 5.01
C GLY A 521 15.17 -27.54 4.04
N LEU A 522 16.15 -26.62 3.96
CA LEU A 522 16.13 -25.51 3.01
C LEU A 522 16.16 -25.96 1.54
N MET A 523 16.85 -27.06 1.24
CA MET A 523 16.84 -27.66 -0.11
C MET A 523 15.55 -28.41 -0.38
N ALA A 524 15.03 -29.21 0.56
CA ALA A 524 13.85 -30.04 0.38
C ALA A 524 12.51 -29.27 0.48
N GLU A 525 12.47 -28.09 1.09
CA GLU A 525 11.25 -27.29 1.25
C GLU A 525 10.63 -26.92 -0.11
N LYS A 526 9.34 -27.19 -0.27
CA LYS A 526 8.55 -26.89 -1.46
C LYS A 526 8.54 -25.39 -1.79
N LYS A 527 9.26 -25.01 -2.84
CA LYS A 527 9.48 -23.60 -3.24
C LYS A 527 8.17 -22.89 -3.65
N ILE A 528 8.05 -21.62 -3.29
CA ILE A 528 7.01 -20.72 -3.81
C ILE A 528 7.21 -20.54 -5.33
N THR A 529 6.13 -20.53 -6.12
CA THR A 529 6.22 -20.38 -7.58
C THR A 529 6.97 -19.10 -7.99
N GLY A 530 8.14 -19.27 -8.61
CA GLY A 530 9.03 -18.17 -9.03
C GLY A 530 10.13 -17.84 -8.02
N PHE A 531 10.18 -18.48 -6.85
CA PHE A 531 11.33 -18.39 -5.93
C PHE A 531 12.34 -19.48 -6.28
N ALA A 532 13.62 -19.12 -6.33
CA ALA A 532 14.74 -20.06 -6.40
C ALA A 532 15.25 -20.52 -5.01
N ILE A 533 14.68 -19.97 -3.92
CA ILE A 533 15.01 -20.27 -2.52
C ILE A 533 13.75 -20.68 -1.74
N SER A 534 13.93 -21.37 -0.62
CA SER A 534 12.87 -21.67 0.34
C SER A 534 12.26 -20.39 0.96
N GLU A 535 11.02 -20.51 1.44
CA GLU A 535 10.37 -19.48 2.27
C GLU A 535 11.16 -19.27 3.57
N THR A 536 11.65 -20.35 4.20
CA THR A 536 12.46 -20.27 5.42
C THR A 536 13.75 -19.47 5.21
N ALA A 537 14.46 -19.66 4.09
CA ALA A 537 15.60 -18.80 3.72
C ALA A 537 15.15 -17.36 3.43
N PHE A 538 14.04 -17.19 2.70
CA PHE A 538 13.51 -15.88 2.34
C PHE A 538 13.18 -14.99 3.57
N ILE A 539 12.74 -15.56 4.70
CA ILE A 539 12.47 -14.78 5.91
C ILE A 539 13.74 -14.12 6.49
N ILE A 540 14.87 -14.82 6.51
CA ILE A 540 16.18 -14.22 6.87
C ILE A 540 16.59 -13.15 5.84
N PHE A 541 16.35 -13.38 4.54
CA PHE A 541 16.59 -12.36 3.50
C PHE A 541 15.74 -11.09 3.74
N LEU A 542 14.45 -11.24 4.08
CA LEU A 542 13.50 -10.13 4.28
C LEU A 542 14.01 -9.11 5.29
N ILE A 543 14.50 -9.58 6.45
CA ILE A 543 15.13 -8.71 7.45
C ILE A 543 16.55 -8.33 7.03
N MET A 544 17.45 -9.29 6.80
CA MET A 544 18.88 -8.98 6.67
C MET A 544 19.22 -8.20 5.39
N ALA A 545 18.48 -8.35 4.28
CA ALA A 545 18.69 -7.53 3.09
C ALA A 545 18.19 -6.08 3.28
N THR A 546 17.19 -5.87 4.15
CA THR A 546 16.79 -4.53 4.58
C THR A 546 17.84 -3.94 5.54
N ARG A 547 18.32 -4.72 6.52
CA ARG A 547 19.37 -4.34 7.48
C ARG A 547 20.70 -3.95 6.81
N ARG A 548 21.13 -4.68 5.77
CA ARG A 548 22.29 -4.36 4.90
C ARG A 548 22.15 -3.04 4.09
N LEU A 549 21.10 -2.24 4.31
CA LEU A 549 20.89 -0.92 3.70
C LEU A 549 20.47 0.13 4.75
N GLU A 550 19.53 -0.20 5.65
CA GLU A 550 19.01 0.78 6.62
C GLU A 550 20.00 1.10 7.74
N SER A 551 20.89 0.18 8.13
CA SER A 551 21.86 0.40 9.21
C SER A 551 23.18 1.06 8.77
N ASP A 552 23.39 1.27 7.46
CA ASP A 552 24.62 1.84 6.91
C ASP A 552 24.47 3.34 6.65
N ARG A 553 25.33 4.17 7.24
CA ARG A 553 25.32 5.63 7.02
C ARG A 553 25.44 6.00 5.53
N PHE A 554 26.20 5.24 4.76
CA PHE A 554 26.50 5.55 3.35
C PHE A 554 25.36 5.14 2.41
N PHE A 555 24.41 4.32 2.88
CA PHE A 555 23.11 4.12 2.23
C PHE A 555 22.01 5.01 2.80
N THR A 556 22.22 5.67 3.94
CA THR A 556 21.22 6.54 4.60
C THR A 556 21.68 8.00 4.66
N SER A 557 22.16 8.49 5.81
CA SER A 557 22.45 9.91 6.07
C SER A 557 23.50 10.53 5.12
N ASN A 558 24.45 9.72 4.65
CA ASN A 558 25.51 10.10 3.73
C ASN A 558 25.22 9.71 2.26
N PHE A 559 24.02 9.20 1.94
CA PHE A 559 23.64 8.91 0.55
C PHE A 559 23.20 10.19 -0.19
N ASN A 560 24.18 11.07 -0.46
CA ASN A 560 23.96 12.44 -0.96
C ASN A 560 25.09 12.90 -1.91
N GLU A 561 24.84 13.97 -2.68
CA GLU A 561 25.79 14.55 -3.65
C GLU A 561 27.07 15.12 -3.01
N GLU A 562 27.05 15.41 -1.70
CA GLU A 562 28.23 15.88 -0.95
C GLU A 562 29.23 14.74 -0.73
N THR A 563 28.77 13.61 -0.18
CA THR A 563 29.63 12.46 0.15
C THR A 563 30.04 11.68 -1.10
N TYR A 564 29.13 11.53 -2.08
CA TYR A 564 29.38 10.75 -3.29
C TYR A 564 30.01 11.57 -4.44
N THR A 565 30.15 12.89 -4.29
CA THR A 565 30.16 13.89 -5.37
C THR A 565 28.88 13.87 -6.22
N LYS A 566 28.57 14.99 -6.89
CA LYS A 566 27.43 15.07 -7.81
C LYS A 566 27.53 14.05 -8.96
N LYS A 567 28.71 13.91 -9.59
CA LYS A 567 28.91 12.94 -10.69
C LYS A 567 28.85 11.49 -10.23
N GLY A 568 29.39 11.18 -9.05
CA GLY A 568 29.26 9.85 -8.45
C GLY A 568 27.82 9.50 -8.09
N PHE A 569 27.07 10.45 -7.52
CA PHE A 569 25.66 10.25 -7.20
C PHE A 569 24.79 10.08 -8.46
N GLU A 570 25.06 10.84 -9.51
CA GLU A 570 24.45 10.67 -10.84
C GLU A 570 24.69 9.27 -11.42
N TRP A 571 25.90 8.72 -11.26
CA TRP A 571 26.26 7.35 -11.70
C TRP A 571 25.44 6.28 -10.97
N VAL A 572 25.27 6.40 -9.64
CA VAL A 572 24.42 5.50 -8.84
C VAL A 572 22.93 5.67 -9.17
N LYS A 573 22.47 6.89 -9.48
CA LYS A 573 21.07 7.15 -9.89
C LYS A 573 20.74 6.57 -11.27
N THR A 574 21.69 6.54 -12.20
CA THR A 574 21.48 6.13 -13.61
C THR A 574 21.70 4.64 -13.87
N THR A 575 22.59 3.97 -13.13
CA THR A 575 22.88 2.53 -13.31
C THR A 575 21.84 1.68 -12.57
N GLU A 576 20.95 0.94 -13.23
CA GLU A 576 19.86 0.18 -12.59
C GLU A 576 20.16 -1.32 -12.44
N SER A 577 21.04 -1.89 -13.28
CA SER A 577 21.19 -3.32 -13.51
C SER A 577 22.64 -3.73 -13.78
N LEU A 578 22.95 -5.03 -13.72
CA LEU A 578 24.25 -5.55 -14.19
C LEU A 578 24.40 -5.32 -15.71
N LYS A 579 23.29 -5.29 -16.45
CA LYS A 579 23.31 -4.97 -17.89
C LYS A 579 23.93 -3.60 -18.15
N ASP A 580 23.59 -2.58 -17.37
CA ASP A 580 24.11 -1.22 -17.56
C ASP A 580 25.64 -1.16 -17.37
N VAL A 581 26.19 -1.97 -16.46
CA VAL A 581 27.64 -2.11 -16.24
C VAL A 581 28.29 -2.87 -17.40
N LEU A 582 27.68 -3.97 -17.86
CA LEU A 582 28.17 -4.72 -19.03
C LEU A 582 28.13 -3.89 -20.32
N ASP A 583 27.06 -3.12 -20.54
CA ASP A 583 26.92 -2.19 -21.67
C ASP A 583 28.00 -1.09 -21.64
N ARG A 584 28.44 -0.65 -20.45
CA ARG A 584 29.47 0.38 -20.31
C ARG A 584 30.87 -0.11 -20.71
N HIS A 585 31.19 -1.37 -20.42
CA HIS A 585 32.55 -1.93 -20.61
C HIS A 585 32.69 -2.85 -21.83
N TYR A 586 31.59 -3.42 -22.32
CA TYR A 586 31.52 -4.43 -23.37
C TYR A 586 30.23 -4.31 -24.21
N PRO A 587 29.88 -3.13 -24.79
CA PRO A 587 28.59 -2.89 -25.45
C PRO A 587 28.29 -3.84 -26.61
N GLU A 588 29.31 -4.24 -27.38
CA GLU A 588 29.15 -5.18 -28.50
C GLU A 588 28.73 -6.58 -28.02
N MET A 589 29.18 -7.00 -26.83
CA MET A 589 28.86 -8.30 -26.26
C MET A 589 27.37 -8.39 -25.94
N THR A 590 26.81 -7.42 -25.22
CA THR A 590 25.39 -7.41 -24.86
C THR A 590 24.51 -7.14 -26.09
N ALA A 591 24.94 -6.27 -27.00
CA ALA A 591 24.25 -6.04 -28.27
C ALA A 591 24.15 -7.32 -29.12
N LYS A 592 25.26 -8.04 -29.34
CA LYS A 592 25.31 -9.27 -30.15
C LYS A 592 24.64 -10.47 -29.48
N TRP A 593 24.75 -10.61 -28.15
CA TRP A 593 24.44 -11.86 -27.45
C TRP A 593 23.33 -11.82 -26.40
N MET A 594 22.93 -10.68 -25.86
CA MET A 594 21.93 -10.62 -24.78
C MET A 594 20.54 -10.25 -25.32
N ASN A 595 19.56 -11.14 -25.15
CA ASN A 595 18.16 -10.97 -25.54
C ASN A 595 17.21 -10.82 -24.33
N SER A 596 17.61 -11.33 -23.16
CA SER A 596 16.93 -11.13 -21.88
C SER A 596 16.92 -9.66 -21.43
N ALA A 597 16.01 -9.32 -20.51
CA ALA A 597 15.93 -7.98 -19.92
C ALA A 597 16.97 -7.77 -18.79
N SER A 598 17.12 -8.76 -17.90
CA SER A 598 18.19 -8.80 -16.89
C SER A 598 19.37 -9.61 -17.42
N ALA A 599 20.59 -9.23 -17.01
CA ALA A 599 21.81 -9.98 -17.29
C ALA A 599 21.93 -11.25 -16.41
N PHE A 600 21.05 -11.44 -15.42
CA PHE A 600 20.98 -12.61 -14.54
C PHE A 600 19.98 -13.68 -15.00
N SER A 601 18.98 -13.34 -15.83
CA SER A 601 18.19 -14.34 -16.56
C SER A 601 19.07 -15.02 -17.62
N VAL A 602 18.71 -16.21 -18.11
CA VAL A 602 19.48 -16.85 -19.20
C VAL A 602 19.31 -16.03 -20.49
N TRP A 603 20.41 -15.66 -21.16
CA TRP A 603 20.48 -14.53 -22.10
C TRP A 603 19.66 -14.69 -23.39
N ASP A 604 19.36 -15.92 -23.82
CA ASP A 604 18.49 -16.22 -24.96
C ASP A 604 16.98 -16.17 -24.62
N SER A 605 16.62 -15.84 -23.37
CA SER A 605 15.22 -15.67 -22.96
C SER A 605 14.53 -14.55 -23.74
N PRO A 606 13.25 -14.70 -24.11
CA PRO A 606 12.47 -13.59 -24.67
C PRO A 606 12.27 -12.48 -23.61
N PRO A 607 12.28 -11.19 -23.99
CA PRO A 607 11.94 -10.11 -23.08
C PRO A 607 10.47 -10.24 -22.61
N PRO A 608 10.16 -9.88 -21.35
CA PRO A 608 8.84 -10.08 -20.78
C PRO A 608 7.79 -9.18 -21.46
N SER A 609 6.64 -9.76 -21.82
CA SER A 609 5.50 -9.03 -22.38
C SER A 609 4.95 -7.98 -21.39
N PRO A 610 4.67 -6.73 -21.81
CA PRO A 610 4.15 -5.69 -20.92
C PRO A 610 2.81 -6.06 -20.27
N ASN A 611 2.81 -6.37 -18.97
CA ASN A 611 1.59 -6.57 -18.20
C ASN A 611 0.92 -5.21 -17.92
N ARG A 612 -0.24 -4.97 -18.55
CA ARG A 612 -1.00 -3.72 -18.50
C ARG A 612 -1.61 -3.42 -17.12
N ILE A 613 -1.73 -4.40 -16.23
CA ILE A 613 -2.21 -4.19 -14.86
C ILE A 613 -1.12 -3.44 -14.06
N PRO A 614 -1.43 -2.32 -13.38
CA PRO A 614 -0.45 -1.61 -12.55
C PRO A 614 0.09 -2.51 -11.43
N LEU A 615 1.40 -2.44 -11.16
CA LEU A 615 2.13 -3.43 -10.34
C LEU A 615 1.46 -3.74 -9.00
N LEU A 616 1.03 -2.72 -8.24
CA LEU A 616 0.42 -2.89 -6.91
C LEU A 616 -0.93 -3.63 -6.92
N PHE A 617 -1.63 -3.66 -8.07
CA PHE A 617 -2.93 -4.31 -8.23
C PHE A 617 -2.87 -5.64 -8.99
N ARG A 618 -1.67 -6.17 -9.25
CA ARG A 618 -1.51 -7.50 -9.86
C ARG A 618 -1.89 -8.59 -8.87
N VAL A 619 -2.49 -9.67 -9.40
CA VAL A 619 -2.85 -10.88 -8.64
C VAL A 619 -2.05 -12.06 -9.21
N PRO A 620 -1.32 -12.82 -8.37
CA PRO A 620 -0.61 -14.03 -8.79
C PRO A 620 -1.51 -15.03 -9.53
N LYS A 621 -1.03 -15.55 -10.68
CA LYS A 621 -1.81 -16.43 -11.58
C LYS A 621 -2.29 -17.73 -10.93
N SER A 622 -1.64 -18.19 -9.86
CA SER A 622 -2.04 -19.37 -9.09
C SER A 622 -3.45 -19.26 -8.48
N LEU A 623 -3.95 -18.05 -8.25
CA LEU A 623 -5.32 -17.80 -7.77
C LEU A 623 -6.37 -17.85 -8.90
N LEU A 624 -5.95 -17.77 -10.17
CA LEU A 624 -6.83 -17.74 -11.35
C LEU A 624 -7.00 -19.12 -12.03
N GLN A 625 -6.18 -20.12 -11.68
CA GLN A 625 -6.21 -21.46 -12.29
C GLN A 625 -6.78 -22.55 -11.35
N ALA A 626 -7.15 -22.22 -10.11
CA ALA A 626 -7.63 -23.17 -9.14
C ALA A 626 -9.16 -23.21 -9.07
N ASN A 627 -9.78 -24.34 -9.42
CA ASN A 627 -11.20 -24.63 -9.18
C ASN A 627 -11.55 -24.80 -7.68
N THR A 628 -10.71 -24.34 -6.75
CA THR A 628 -10.87 -24.46 -5.29
C THR A 628 -11.43 -23.21 -4.62
N VAL A 629 -11.81 -22.17 -5.39
CA VAL A 629 -12.32 -20.87 -4.90
C VAL A 629 -13.30 -21.01 -3.74
N SER A 630 -14.27 -21.92 -3.84
CA SER A 630 -15.29 -22.16 -2.81
C SER A 630 -14.73 -22.67 -1.48
N ARG A 631 -13.66 -23.47 -1.49
CA ARG A 631 -13.14 -24.14 -0.30
C ARG A 631 -12.23 -23.23 0.52
N ASP A 632 -11.46 -22.37 -0.13
CA ASP A 632 -10.55 -21.45 0.54
C ASP A 632 -11.23 -20.12 0.91
N GLN A 633 -12.22 -19.64 0.14
CA GLN A 633 -13.15 -18.60 0.60
C GLN A 633 -13.89 -19.04 1.88
N ALA A 634 -14.39 -20.27 1.93
CA ALA A 634 -15.07 -20.80 3.12
C ALA A 634 -14.15 -21.00 4.35
N LYS A 635 -12.83 -21.03 4.18
CA LYS A 635 -11.85 -20.97 5.29
C LYS A 635 -11.62 -19.52 5.72
N MET A 636 -11.37 -18.62 4.76
CA MET A 636 -11.22 -17.18 5.02
C MET A 636 -12.42 -16.60 5.79
N PHE A 637 -13.64 -17.01 5.43
CA PHE A 637 -14.87 -16.56 6.10
C PHE A 637 -14.92 -17.01 7.57
N ARG A 638 -14.61 -18.29 7.86
CA ARG A 638 -14.56 -18.79 9.25
C ARG A 638 -13.43 -18.16 10.05
N LEU A 639 -12.27 -17.93 9.43
CA LEU A 639 -11.15 -17.23 10.05
C LEU A 639 -11.53 -15.79 10.41
N ALA A 640 -12.25 -15.11 9.53
CA ALA A 640 -12.78 -13.77 9.78
C ALA A 640 -13.83 -13.75 10.91
N GLU A 641 -14.74 -14.72 10.94
CA GLU A 641 -15.74 -14.88 12.00
C GLU A 641 -15.09 -15.21 13.37
N MET A 642 -14.00 -15.98 13.34
CA MET A 642 -13.27 -16.46 14.52
C MET A 642 -12.39 -15.38 15.16
N ILE A 643 -11.61 -14.63 14.37
CA ILE A 643 -10.82 -13.50 14.89
C ILE A 643 -11.74 -12.37 15.39
N LYS A 644 -12.86 -12.11 14.69
CA LYS A 644 -13.87 -11.12 15.10
C LYS A 644 -14.41 -11.34 16.52
N LYS A 645 -14.65 -12.61 16.91
CA LYS A 645 -15.10 -12.98 18.27
C LYS A 645 -14.07 -12.72 19.39
N LEU A 646 -12.83 -12.41 19.05
CA LEU A 646 -11.74 -12.11 19.99
C LEU A 646 -11.42 -10.62 19.99
N SER A 647 -11.44 -10.02 18.80
CA SER A 647 -11.10 -8.63 18.59
C SER A 647 -12.12 -7.69 19.24
N GLY A 648 -13.42 -8.03 19.24
CA GLY A 648 -14.49 -7.22 19.85
C GLY A 648 -14.14 -6.71 21.24
N ALA A 649 -14.09 -7.58 22.24
CA ALA A 649 -13.79 -7.22 23.64
C ALA A 649 -12.46 -6.48 23.84
N SER A 650 -11.48 -6.62 22.94
CA SER A 650 -10.19 -5.91 23.01
C SER A 650 -10.25 -4.52 22.34
N LEU A 651 -10.96 -4.37 21.22
CA LEU A 651 -11.20 -3.08 20.56
C LEU A 651 -12.21 -2.23 21.32
N HIS A 652 -13.19 -2.84 22.00
CA HIS A 652 -14.17 -2.17 22.86
C HIS A 652 -13.51 -1.21 23.87
N ARG A 653 -12.30 -1.51 24.36
CA ARG A 653 -11.52 -0.61 25.23
C ARG A 653 -11.13 0.72 24.58
N PHE A 654 -10.90 0.73 23.27
CA PHE A 654 -10.47 1.92 22.52
C PHE A 654 -11.62 2.63 21.80
N ILE A 655 -12.77 1.96 21.69
CA ILE A 655 -13.96 2.41 20.99
C ILE A 655 -15.03 2.90 21.99
N HIS A 656 -15.79 3.94 21.63
CA HIS A 656 -16.86 4.46 22.50
C HIS A 656 -17.96 3.41 22.66
N GLN A 657 -18.52 3.29 23.86
CA GLN A 657 -19.41 2.19 24.25
C GLN A 657 -20.59 2.01 23.27
N ASP A 658 -21.18 3.13 22.82
CA ASP A 658 -22.30 3.19 21.90
C ASP A 658 -22.03 2.56 20.52
N PHE A 659 -20.76 2.30 20.16
CA PHE A 659 -20.38 1.62 18.91
C PHE A 659 -20.01 0.15 19.10
N HIS A 660 -20.03 -0.40 20.31
CA HIS A 660 -19.64 -1.79 20.55
C HIS A 660 -20.52 -2.76 19.75
N GLU A 661 -21.84 -2.55 19.72
CA GLU A 661 -22.75 -3.34 18.88
C GLU A 661 -22.50 -3.15 17.36
N ALA A 662 -22.17 -1.93 16.93
CA ALA A 662 -21.86 -1.66 15.51
C ALA A 662 -20.58 -2.39 15.08
N VAL A 663 -19.53 -2.35 15.90
CA VAL A 663 -18.25 -3.04 15.69
C VAL A 663 -18.42 -4.55 15.72
N ASP A 664 -19.26 -5.08 16.60
CA ASP A 664 -19.59 -6.50 16.66
C ASP A 664 -20.41 -6.97 15.44
N ARG A 665 -20.95 -6.03 14.63
CA ARG A 665 -21.55 -6.30 13.31
C ARG A 665 -20.54 -6.19 12.16
N MET A 666 -19.51 -5.34 12.26
CA MET A 666 -18.48 -5.12 11.22
C MET A 666 -17.64 -6.36 10.83
N THR A 667 -17.00 -6.34 9.65
CA THR A 667 -15.86 -7.25 9.38
C THR A 667 -14.62 -6.83 10.19
N ILE A 668 -13.59 -7.67 10.30
CA ILE A 668 -12.34 -7.29 11.00
C ILE A 668 -11.65 -6.10 10.33
N ILE A 669 -11.65 -6.08 8.99
CA ILE A 669 -11.05 -5.00 8.21
C ILE A 669 -11.79 -3.70 8.52
N ASP A 670 -13.12 -3.74 8.51
CA ASP A 670 -13.95 -2.56 8.80
C ASP A 670 -13.87 -2.12 10.26
N ALA A 671 -13.80 -3.06 11.22
CA ALA A 671 -13.58 -2.74 12.63
C ALA A 671 -12.22 -2.08 12.88
N PHE A 672 -11.16 -2.50 12.17
CA PHE A 672 -9.84 -1.88 12.23
C PHE A 672 -9.80 -0.51 11.51
N LEU A 673 -10.44 -0.40 10.35
CA LEU A 673 -10.64 0.87 9.64
C LEU A 673 -11.45 1.87 10.48
N PHE A 674 -12.48 1.40 11.17
CA PHE A 674 -13.27 2.20 12.09
C PHE A 674 -12.46 2.60 13.33
N LEU A 675 -11.64 1.72 13.90
CA LEU A 675 -10.71 2.08 14.99
C LEU A 675 -9.79 3.25 14.59
N ILE A 676 -9.31 3.28 13.34
CA ILE A 676 -8.52 4.39 12.79
C ILE A 676 -9.37 5.67 12.67
N VAL A 677 -10.54 5.59 12.03
CA VAL A 677 -11.48 6.73 11.87
C VAL A 677 -11.85 7.33 13.23
N HIS A 678 -12.33 6.49 14.16
CA HIS A 678 -12.74 6.85 15.51
C HIS A 678 -11.59 7.43 16.35
N SER A 679 -10.36 6.98 16.14
CA SER A 679 -9.18 7.53 16.80
C SER A 679 -8.79 8.91 16.25
N ILE A 680 -9.02 9.18 14.97
CA ILE A 680 -8.85 10.52 14.37
C ILE A 680 -10.00 11.44 14.80
N ASP A 681 -11.21 10.92 14.93
CA ASP A 681 -12.40 11.66 15.39
C ASP A 681 -12.29 12.06 16.86
N LYS A 682 -11.79 11.17 17.73
CA LYS A 682 -11.44 11.48 19.14
C LYS A 682 -10.41 12.62 19.30
N LEU A 683 -9.64 12.92 18.25
CA LEU A 683 -8.67 14.01 18.24
C LEU A 683 -9.24 15.29 17.57
N GLY A 684 -10.38 15.21 16.86
CA GLY A 684 -10.98 16.35 16.17
C GLY A 684 -10.14 16.91 15.01
N ILE A 685 -9.19 16.12 14.45
CA ILE A 685 -8.17 16.64 13.52
C ILE A 685 -8.39 16.32 12.04
N TRP A 686 -9.34 15.47 11.63
CA TRP A 686 -9.37 14.91 10.27
C TRP A 686 -9.34 15.98 9.16
N HIS A 687 -10.09 17.07 9.35
CA HIS A 687 -10.20 18.19 8.41
C HIS A 687 -9.03 19.20 8.49
N ARG A 688 -8.15 19.02 9.48
CA ARG A 688 -6.89 19.77 9.68
C ARG A 688 -5.67 18.97 9.19
N LEU A 689 -5.85 17.71 8.77
CA LEU A 689 -4.79 16.88 8.18
C LEU A 689 -4.38 17.38 6.78
N PRO A 690 -3.15 17.05 6.32
CA PRO A 690 -2.77 17.17 4.91
C PRO A 690 -3.81 16.53 3.98
N VAL A 691 -4.13 17.19 2.86
CA VAL A 691 -5.29 16.86 1.99
C VAL A 691 -5.37 15.37 1.61
N PHE A 692 -4.24 14.71 1.32
CA PHE A 692 -4.24 13.29 0.96
C PHE A 692 -4.64 12.35 2.13
N LEU A 693 -4.32 12.71 3.37
CA LEU A 693 -4.76 11.99 4.57
C LEU A 693 -6.23 12.28 4.89
N GLY A 694 -6.69 13.53 4.69
CA GLY A 694 -8.11 13.87 4.78
C GLY A 694 -8.97 13.11 3.77
N LEU A 695 -8.50 12.99 2.52
CA LEU A 695 -9.15 12.19 1.47
C LEU A 695 -9.12 10.68 1.78
N LEU A 696 -8.06 10.17 2.40
CA LEU A 696 -7.98 8.78 2.86
C LEU A 696 -9.00 8.52 3.98
N TYR A 697 -9.03 9.37 5.01
CA TYR A 697 -10.04 9.34 6.08
C TYR A 697 -11.45 9.36 5.49
N LEU A 698 -11.76 10.30 4.59
CA LEU A 698 -13.08 10.41 3.98
C LEU A 698 -13.44 9.18 3.13
N SER A 699 -12.49 8.59 2.41
CA SER A 699 -12.78 7.39 1.62
C SER A 699 -12.99 6.16 2.49
N VAL A 700 -12.26 6.02 3.60
CA VAL A 700 -12.46 4.94 4.58
C VAL A 700 -13.80 5.11 5.30
N ARG A 701 -14.09 6.31 5.79
CA ARG A 701 -15.35 6.60 6.48
C ARG A 701 -16.57 6.44 5.56
N ARG A 702 -16.46 6.86 4.29
CA ARG A 702 -17.49 6.60 3.27
C ARG A 702 -17.71 5.10 3.04
N HIS A 703 -16.64 4.31 2.94
CA HIS A 703 -16.74 2.84 2.81
C HIS A 703 -17.51 2.22 3.98
N LEU A 704 -17.20 2.62 5.22
CA LEU A 704 -17.95 2.18 6.40
C LEU A 704 -19.44 2.56 6.33
N HIS A 705 -19.77 3.76 5.85
CA HIS A 705 -21.18 4.15 5.64
C HIS A 705 -21.86 3.40 4.48
N GLN A 706 -21.12 2.93 3.47
CA GLN A 706 -21.68 2.11 2.39
C GLN A 706 -22.04 0.70 2.87
N GLU A 707 -21.19 0.08 3.71
CA GLU A 707 -21.44 -1.27 4.25
C GLU A 707 -22.44 -1.27 5.43
N TYR A 708 -22.41 -0.27 6.31
CA TYR A 708 -23.13 -0.28 7.60
C TYR A 708 -24.25 0.76 7.73
N ASN A 709 -24.39 1.70 6.79
CA ASN A 709 -25.42 2.75 6.80
C ASN A 709 -26.24 2.81 5.50
N LEU A 710 -26.57 1.66 4.90
CA LEU A 710 -27.51 1.54 3.78
C LEU A 710 -28.58 0.47 4.05
N PHE A 711 -29.67 0.88 4.70
CA PHE A 711 -30.80 0.01 5.04
C PHE A 711 -31.90 0.09 3.97
N ASN A 712 -32.16 -1.04 3.29
CA ASN A 712 -33.32 -1.21 2.43
C ASN A 712 -34.63 -1.19 3.24
N VAL A 713 -35.66 -0.54 2.72
CA VAL A 713 -36.98 -0.42 3.35
C VAL A 713 -38.05 -1.04 2.47
N GLY A 714 -38.91 -1.88 3.06
CA GLY A 714 -39.93 -2.63 2.33
C GLY A 714 -39.35 -3.76 1.47
N ARG A 715 -40.19 -4.33 0.60
CA ARG A 715 -39.79 -5.39 -0.34
C ARG A 715 -39.20 -4.76 -1.60
N THR A 716 -37.99 -5.17 -1.97
CA THR A 716 -37.31 -4.70 -3.19
C THR A 716 -38.17 -5.00 -4.43
N PRO A 717 -38.41 -4.01 -5.31
CA PRO A 717 -39.28 -4.16 -6.49
C PRO A 717 -38.53 -4.83 -7.65
N THR A 718 -38.21 -6.12 -7.49
CA THR A 718 -37.44 -6.92 -8.46
C THR A 718 -38.09 -6.97 -9.85
N GLY A 719 -39.42 -7.01 -9.90
CA GLY A 719 -40.19 -7.16 -11.15
C GLY A 719 -39.94 -8.50 -11.84
N VAL A 720 -40.10 -8.52 -13.17
CA VAL A 720 -39.66 -9.62 -14.04
C VAL A 720 -38.27 -9.32 -14.59
N ARG A 721 -37.44 -10.35 -14.81
CA ARG A 721 -36.12 -10.17 -15.41
C ARG A 721 -36.24 -9.65 -16.85
N TYR A 722 -35.64 -8.49 -17.09
CA TYR A 722 -35.59 -7.79 -18.38
C TYR A 722 -34.14 -7.69 -18.86
N ASN A 723 -33.93 -7.19 -20.08
CA ASN A 723 -32.61 -6.88 -20.63
C ASN A 723 -32.37 -5.35 -20.58
N PRO A 724 -31.34 -4.84 -19.88
CA PRO A 724 -31.06 -3.40 -19.83
C PRO A 724 -30.78 -2.76 -21.19
N ALA A 725 -30.33 -3.54 -22.19
CA ALA A 725 -30.13 -3.04 -23.55
C ALA A 725 -31.44 -2.76 -24.31
N ASP A 726 -32.59 -3.20 -23.79
CA ASP A 726 -33.92 -2.83 -24.30
C ASP A 726 -34.34 -1.42 -23.84
N TYR A 727 -33.73 -0.93 -22.74
CA TYR A 727 -33.97 0.38 -22.13
C TYR A 727 -32.68 1.23 -22.04
N PRO A 728 -32.00 1.56 -23.15
CA PRO A 728 -30.75 2.32 -23.17
C PRO A 728 -30.96 3.84 -22.89
N TYR A 729 -32.03 4.20 -22.20
CA TYR A 729 -32.48 5.57 -21.92
C TYR A 729 -33.20 5.62 -20.57
N ARG A 730 -33.26 6.81 -19.96
CA ARG A 730 -34.03 7.03 -18.72
C ARG A 730 -35.52 7.01 -19.06
N THR A 731 -36.26 6.08 -18.48
CA THR A 731 -37.72 5.98 -18.60
C THR A 731 -38.40 7.10 -17.82
N ALA A 732 -39.64 7.46 -18.20
CA ALA A 732 -40.32 8.61 -17.59
C ALA A 732 -40.69 8.41 -16.11
N ASP A 733 -40.79 7.16 -15.64
CA ASP A 733 -41.10 6.80 -14.25
C ASP A 733 -39.88 6.28 -13.45
N GLY A 734 -38.69 6.27 -14.04
CA GLY A 734 -37.43 5.83 -13.41
C GLY A 734 -37.20 4.31 -13.41
N LYS A 735 -38.12 3.50 -13.96
CA LYS A 735 -37.98 2.04 -14.07
C LYS A 735 -36.86 1.60 -15.03
N TYR A 736 -36.52 0.31 -14.95
CA TYR A 736 -35.60 -0.40 -15.84
C TYR A 736 -34.15 0.13 -15.82
N ASN A 737 -33.76 0.78 -14.72
CA ASN A 737 -32.46 1.39 -14.54
C ASN A 737 -31.46 0.47 -13.81
N GLU A 738 -31.87 -0.16 -12.70
CA GLU A 738 -31.06 -1.15 -11.99
C GLU A 738 -31.21 -2.54 -12.66
N PRO A 739 -30.15 -3.13 -13.24
CA PRO A 739 -30.24 -4.31 -14.12
C PRO A 739 -30.92 -5.57 -13.58
N PHE A 740 -31.16 -5.67 -12.28
CA PHE A 740 -31.77 -6.83 -11.63
C PHE A 740 -33.10 -6.52 -10.94
N ASN A 741 -33.49 -5.24 -10.87
CA ASN A 741 -34.69 -4.76 -10.17
C ASN A 741 -35.47 -3.73 -11.00
N GLU A 742 -36.53 -4.19 -11.69
CA GLU A 742 -37.39 -3.38 -12.58
C GLU A 742 -37.77 -2.01 -12.00
N GLY A 743 -38.19 -1.97 -10.75
CA GLY A 743 -38.69 -0.76 -10.10
C GLY A 743 -37.68 -0.01 -9.23
N ALA A 744 -36.42 -0.43 -9.11
CA ALA A 744 -35.51 0.21 -8.16
C ALA A 744 -35.19 1.67 -8.58
N GLY A 745 -35.56 2.62 -7.72
CA GLY A 745 -35.47 4.06 -8.01
C GLY A 745 -36.67 4.64 -8.76
N SER A 746 -37.69 3.84 -9.09
CA SER A 746 -38.88 4.35 -9.80
C SER A 746 -39.80 5.18 -8.89
N GLN A 747 -40.66 6.00 -9.50
CA GLN A 747 -41.76 6.67 -8.81
C GLN A 747 -42.57 5.66 -7.98
N GLY A 748 -42.89 6.03 -6.73
CA GLY A 748 -43.60 5.19 -5.77
C GLY A 748 -42.75 4.22 -4.94
N THR A 749 -41.42 4.17 -5.12
CA THR A 749 -40.55 3.31 -4.28
C THR A 749 -40.26 3.90 -2.90
N PHE A 750 -40.18 3.03 -1.88
CA PHE A 750 -39.83 3.39 -0.51
C PHE A 750 -38.49 4.13 -0.41
N PHE A 751 -38.44 5.17 0.43
CA PHE A 751 -37.17 5.73 0.89
C PHE A 751 -36.39 4.70 1.72
N GLY A 752 -35.15 4.43 1.31
CA GLY A 752 -34.16 3.75 2.13
C GLY A 752 -33.76 4.60 3.35
N ARG A 753 -32.95 4.03 4.26
CA ARG A 753 -32.48 4.73 5.46
C ARG A 753 -30.98 4.56 5.68
N ASN A 754 -30.35 5.55 6.28
CA ASN A 754 -28.96 5.46 6.76
C ASN A 754 -28.85 5.13 8.26
N ILE A 755 -29.94 5.32 9.00
CA ILE A 755 -30.06 5.06 10.45
C ILE A 755 -31.31 4.21 10.68
N LEU A 756 -31.28 3.32 11.69
CA LEU A 756 -32.45 2.55 12.07
C LEU A 756 -33.58 3.48 12.60
N PRO A 757 -34.87 3.17 12.34
CA PRO A 757 -35.96 4.06 12.69
C PRO A 757 -36.22 4.12 14.20
N VAL A 758 -36.16 5.32 14.79
CA VAL A 758 -36.41 5.55 16.22
C VAL A 758 -37.88 5.92 16.44
N ASN A 759 -38.65 5.02 17.05
CA ASN A 759 -40.11 5.18 17.22
C ASN A 759 -40.47 6.36 18.13
N GLN A 760 -40.91 7.47 17.54
CA GLN A 760 -41.19 8.72 18.25
C GLN A 760 -42.68 9.09 18.30
N LYS A 761 -43.60 8.14 18.02
CA LYS A 761 -45.04 8.43 17.99
C LYS A 761 -45.62 9.00 19.30
N ALA A 762 -44.97 8.75 20.45
CA ALA A 762 -45.33 9.34 21.74
C ALA A 762 -44.68 10.72 22.02
N MET A 763 -43.67 11.10 21.22
CA MET A 763 -42.81 12.27 21.41
C MET A 763 -42.95 13.32 20.28
N LEU A 764 -43.88 13.13 19.34
CA LEU A 764 -44.09 14.02 18.19
C LEU A 764 -44.29 15.50 18.59
N LYS A 765 -44.88 15.76 19.76
CA LYS A 765 -45.10 17.10 20.35
C LYS A 765 -44.28 17.35 21.63
N LYS A 766 -43.11 16.72 21.78
CA LYS A 766 -42.22 16.87 22.94
C LYS A 766 -40.76 17.08 22.52
N PRO A 767 -40.13 18.22 22.85
CA PRO A 767 -40.79 19.50 23.15
C PRO A 767 -41.69 19.96 21.99
N ASP A 768 -42.58 20.92 22.21
CA ASP A 768 -43.55 21.32 21.17
C ASP A 768 -42.83 21.93 19.93
N PRO A 769 -43.12 21.46 18.69
CA PRO A 769 -42.45 21.94 17.48
C PRO A 769 -42.58 23.45 17.24
N MET A 770 -43.68 24.10 17.65
CA MET A 770 -43.84 25.55 17.54
C MET A 770 -42.96 26.29 18.55
N VAL A 771 -42.68 25.69 19.71
CA VAL A 771 -41.72 26.22 20.70
C VAL A 771 -40.30 26.08 20.17
N VAL A 772 -39.91 24.92 19.62
CA VAL A 772 -38.61 24.72 18.95
C VAL A 772 -38.42 25.73 17.81
N ALA A 773 -39.40 25.83 16.90
CA ALA A 773 -39.37 26.76 15.78
C ALA A 773 -39.25 28.22 16.23
N THR A 774 -39.94 28.63 17.31
CA THR A 774 -39.92 30.01 17.81
C THR A 774 -38.67 30.35 18.60
N LYS A 775 -38.18 29.43 19.45
CA LYS A 775 -37.05 29.70 20.36
C LYS A 775 -35.69 29.44 19.76
N LEU A 776 -35.56 28.58 18.73
CA LEU A 776 -34.26 28.13 18.20
C LEU A 776 -34.08 28.41 16.70
N LEU A 777 -35.13 28.30 15.88
CA LEU A 777 -35.01 28.43 14.42
C LEU A 777 -35.32 29.86 13.92
N ALA A 778 -36.40 30.48 14.40
CA ALA A 778 -36.94 31.76 13.92
C ALA A 778 -35.91 32.89 13.78
N ARG A 779 -35.87 33.56 12.61
CA ARG A 779 -34.86 34.57 12.31
C ARG A 779 -34.90 35.81 13.22
N LYS A 780 -33.98 35.89 14.18
CA LYS A 780 -33.70 37.11 14.97
C LYS A 780 -32.95 38.15 14.15
N LYS A 781 -31.89 37.72 13.44
CA LYS A 781 -31.00 38.56 12.62
C LYS A 781 -30.60 37.77 11.38
N PHE A 782 -30.49 38.42 10.23
CA PHE A 782 -29.97 37.75 9.03
C PHE A 782 -28.47 37.52 9.15
N ILE A 783 -28.06 36.25 9.08
CA ILE A 783 -26.66 35.82 8.99
C ILE A 783 -26.45 35.29 7.56
N ASP A 784 -25.41 35.75 6.87
CA ASP A 784 -25.10 35.35 5.49
C ASP A 784 -23.83 34.51 5.36
N THR A 785 -23.65 33.87 4.21
CA THR A 785 -22.47 33.05 3.86
C THR A 785 -21.30 33.85 3.27
N GLY A 786 -21.29 35.17 3.46
CA GLY A 786 -20.26 36.11 2.99
C GLY A 786 -20.08 36.11 1.47
N LYS A 787 -19.06 35.38 1.00
CA LYS A 787 -18.76 35.19 -0.43
C LYS A 787 -18.62 33.71 -0.82
N GLN A 788 -18.96 32.79 0.08
CA GLN A 788 -18.79 31.34 -0.11
C GLN A 788 -19.95 30.69 -0.89
N PHE A 789 -21.17 31.22 -0.76
CA PHE A 789 -22.38 30.66 -1.36
C PHE A 789 -23.34 31.79 -1.73
N ASN A 790 -24.03 31.71 -2.88
CA ASN A 790 -24.91 32.76 -3.37
C ASN A 790 -26.33 32.24 -3.62
N MET A 791 -27.25 33.13 -3.99
CA MET A 791 -28.65 32.75 -4.23
C MET A 791 -28.83 31.86 -5.48
N ILE A 792 -27.89 31.81 -6.42
CA ILE A 792 -27.90 30.78 -7.49
C ILE A 792 -27.65 29.40 -6.86
N ALA A 793 -26.66 29.26 -5.99
CA ALA A 793 -26.36 28.00 -5.32
C ALA A 793 -27.47 27.57 -4.33
N ALA A 794 -28.17 28.53 -3.71
CA ALA A 794 -29.38 28.25 -2.93
C ALA A 794 -30.56 27.79 -3.81
N SER A 795 -30.75 28.42 -4.97
CA SER A 795 -31.73 27.96 -5.99
C SER A 795 -31.38 26.56 -6.50
N TRP A 796 -30.09 26.27 -6.68
CA TRP A 796 -29.58 25.00 -7.18
C TRP A 796 -29.94 23.83 -6.28
N ILE A 797 -29.71 23.94 -4.96
CA ILE A 797 -30.03 22.84 -4.06
C ILE A 797 -31.54 22.56 -4.01
N GLN A 798 -32.39 23.58 -4.07
CA GLN A 798 -33.84 23.35 -4.19
C GLN A 798 -34.22 22.73 -5.54
N PHE A 799 -33.63 23.20 -6.66
CA PHE A 799 -33.82 22.59 -7.99
C PHE A 799 -33.39 21.11 -8.01
N MET A 800 -32.36 20.72 -7.25
CA MET A 800 -31.99 19.33 -7.02
C MET A 800 -33.02 18.56 -6.17
N ILE A 801 -33.62 19.16 -5.14
CA ILE A 801 -34.69 18.51 -4.36
C ILE A 801 -35.91 18.19 -5.23
N HIS A 802 -36.30 19.08 -6.16
CA HIS A 802 -37.40 18.85 -7.11
C HIS A 802 -37.17 17.64 -8.04
N ASP A 803 -35.90 17.27 -8.26
CA ASP A 803 -35.50 16.03 -8.94
C ASP A 803 -35.52 14.84 -7.97
N TRP A 804 -34.89 14.98 -6.79
CA TRP A 804 -34.52 13.84 -5.94
C TRP A 804 -35.64 13.27 -5.08
N ILE A 805 -36.36 14.10 -4.31
CA ILE A 805 -37.20 13.63 -3.20
C ILE A 805 -38.51 14.40 -3.05
N ASP A 806 -39.62 13.68 -2.95
CA ASP A 806 -40.87 14.15 -2.34
C ASP A 806 -41.56 12.98 -1.59
N HIS A 807 -42.30 13.30 -0.54
CA HIS A 807 -42.99 12.33 0.31
C HIS A 807 -44.46 12.19 -0.06
N MET A 808 -44.96 10.95 -0.04
CA MET A 808 -46.41 10.71 -0.11
C MET A 808 -47.09 11.26 1.13
N GLU A 809 -48.19 11.97 0.89
CA GLU A 809 -49.08 12.43 1.93
C GLU A 809 -50.27 11.48 2.04
N GLU A 810 -50.41 10.87 3.21
CA GLU A 810 -51.73 10.50 3.68
C GLU A 810 -52.56 11.79 3.78
N THR A 811 -53.81 11.83 3.29
CA THR A 811 -54.69 13.01 3.48
C THR A 811 -55.17 13.16 4.93
N GLN A 812 -54.52 12.50 5.90
CA GLN A 812 -54.74 12.76 7.31
C GLN A 812 -54.42 14.23 7.51
N GLN A 813 -55.43 15.06 7.78
CA GLN A 813 -55.18 16.45 8.07
C GLN A 813 -54.64 16.51 9.51
N ILE A 814 -53.33 16.29 9.61
CA ILE A 814 -52.57 16.46 10.84
C ILE A 814 -52.45 17.95 11.08
N GLU A 815 -53.50 18.51 11.67
CA GLU A 815 -53.51 19.89 12.11
C GLU A 815 -52.45 20.05 13.22
N LEU A 816 -51.44 20.89 12.95
CA LEU A 816 -50.46 21.35 13.96
C LEU A 816 -51.04 22.46 14.84
N VAL A 817 -52.26 22.22 15.32
CA VAL A 817 -52.88 22.83 16.49
C VAL A 817 -52.96 21.70 17.54
N ALA A 818 -54.00 21.61 18.38
CA ALA A 818 -54.50 20.29 18.77
C ALA A 818 -55.16 19.60 17.52
N PRO A 819 -55.09 18.25 17.32
CA PRO A 819 -55.16 17.53 16.00
C PRO A 819 -56.58 17.12 15.48
N LYS A 820 -56.83 16.44 14.32
CA LYS A 820 -56.52 14.99 14.01
C LYS A 820 -57.15 14.42 12.67
N GLU A 821 -56.42 13.51 11.95
CA GLU A 821 -56.92 12.42 11.03
C GLU A 821 -57.65 12.79 9.67
N VAL A 822 -57.93 11.99 8.61
CA VAL A 822 -57.66 10.58 8.11
C VAL A 822 -57.25 10.53 6.58
N ALA A 823 -56.61 9.44 6.08
CA ALA A 823 -55.88 9.30 4.78
C ALA A 823 -56.70 9.04 3.47
N ASN A 824 -56.22 9.03 2.20
CA ASN A 824 -54.87 8.89 1.56
C ASN A 824 -54.83 9.47 0.09
N GLN A 825 -53.71 10.07 -0.42
CA GLN A 825 -53.16 9.94 -1.84
C GLN A 825 -52.08 10.99 -2.25
N CYS A 826 -50.85 10.55 -2.63
CA CYS A 826 -49.87 11.20 -3.54
C CYS A 826 -48.67 10.24 -3.83
N PRO A 827 -47.62 10.58 -4.64
CA PRO A 827 -46.51 9.66 -5.01
C PRO A 827 -45.13 9.96 -4.39
N LEU A 828 -44.26 8.94 -4.22
CA LEU A 828 -42.83 9.10 -3.87
C LEU A 828 -41.96 9.36 -5.10
N LYS A 829 -40.86 10.10 -4.95
CA LYS A 829 -39.69 10.09 -5.86
C LYS A 829 -38.41 9.79 -5.08
N SER A 830 -37.43 9.17 -5.74
CA SER A 830 -36.17 8.74 -5.13
C SER A 830 -35.01 8.57 -6.15
N PHE A 831 -34.90 9.48 -7.14
CA PHE A 831 -33.91 9.33 -8.22
C PHE A 831 -33.28 10.63 -8.72
N LYS A 832 -32.20 10.52 -9.50
CA LYS A 832 -31.51 11.65 -10.15
C LYS A 832 -31.47 11.44 -11.65
N ASP A 833 -32.47 11.96 -12.35
CA ASP A 833 -32.66 11.86 -13.81
C ASP A 833 -32.97 13.19 -14.50
N GLY A 834 -33.22 14.26 -13.73
CA GLY A 834 -33.68 15.54 -14.25
C GLY A 834 -35.20 15.66 -14.26
N SER A 835 -35.94 14.85 -13.49
CA SER A 835 -37.40 14.93 -13.34
C SER A 835 -37.90 16.32 -12.92
N ALA A 836 -37.03 17.17 -12.34
CA ALA A 836 -37.28 18.59 -12.14
C ALA A 836 -37.64 19.35 -13.44
N ILE A 837 -37.17 18.92 -14.62
CA ILE A 837 -37.57 19.44 -15.95
C ILE A 837 -38.30 18.42 -16.83
N TYR A 838 -38.05 17.11 -16.65
CA TYR A 838 -38.66 16.05 -17.46
C TYR A 838 -39.98 15.50 -16.89
N GLY A 839 -40.27 15.73 -15.61
CA GLY A 839 -41.34 15.04 -14.90
C GLY A 839 -40.92 13.64 -14.44
N SER A 840 -41.76 13.00 -13.62
CA SER A 840 -41.50 11.71 -12.96
C SER A 840 -42.52 10.62 -13.31
N ASN A 841 -43.25 10.82 -14.40
CA ASN A 841 -44.07 9.82 -15.10
C ASN A 841 -44.43 10.35 -16.50
N GLU A 842 -44.97 9.48 -17.37
CA GLU A 842 -45.35 9.85 -18.74
C GLU A 842 -46.35 11.02 -18.81
N LYS A 843 -47.29 11.15 -17.85
CA LYS A 843 -48.23 12.29 -17.82
C LYS A 843 -47.47 13.62 -17.70
N ARG A 844 -46.49 13.71 -16.80
CA ARG A 844 -45.68 14.92 -16.60
C ARG A 844 -44.70 15.16 -17.74
N LEU A 845 -44.06 14.10 -18.27
CA LEU A 845 -43.21 14.20 -19.46
C LEU A 845 -44.00 14.71 -20.68
N HIS A 846 -45.23 14.25 -20.87
CA HIS A 846 -46.13 14.76 -21.89
C HIS A 846 -46.57 16.22 -21.66
N LYS A 847 -46.64 16.72 -20.40
CA LYS A 847 -46.91 18.14 -20.12
C LYS A 847 -45.77 19.03 -20.64
N VAL A 848 -44.51 18.63 -20.53
CA VAL A 848 -43.34 19.45 -20.86
C VAL A 848 -42.80 19.30 -22.29
N ARG A 849 -43.06 18.17 -22.99
CA ARG A 849 -42.54 17.91 -24.34
C ARG A 849 -43.25 18.75 -25.42
N THR A 850 -42.50 19.20 -26.42
CA THR A 850 -43.04 19.83 -27.64
C THR A 850 -43.47 18.81 -28.71
N PHE A 851 -43.00 17.56 -28.59
CA PHE A 851 -43.08 16.50 -29.60
C PHE A 851 -42.44 16.85 -30.97
N LYS A 852 -41.67 17.94 -31.04
CA LYS A 852 -40.91 18.38 -32.22
C LYS A 852 -39.42 18.40 -31.91
N ASP A 853 -38.60 17.81 -32.78
CA ASP A 853 -37.13 17.84 -32.70
C ASP A 853 -36.55 17.40 -31.32
N GLY A 854 -37.27 16.56 -30.57
CA GLY A 854 -36.88 16.13 -29.21
C GLY A 854 -37.08 17.17 -28.09
N LYS A 855 -37.51 18.39 -28.41
CA LYS A 855 -37.44 19.57 -27.53
C LYS A 855 -38.46 19.60 -26.39
N LEU A 856 -38.11 20.33 -25.34
CA LEU A 856 -38.97 20.74 -24.23
C LEU A 856 -39.52 22.17 -24.43
N LYS A 857 -40.67 22.44 -23.83
CA LYS A 857 -41.40 23.71 -23.89
C LYS A 857 -40.66 24.82 -23.12
N ILE A 858 -40.53 25.99 -23.75
CA ILE A 858 -39.96 27.22 -23.17
C ILE A 858 -40.53 28.43 -23.93
N SER A 859 -40.51 29.62 -23.33
CA SER A 859 -40.87 30.86 -24.00
C SER A 859 -39.74 31.39 -24.90
N GLU A 860 -40.05 32.32 -25.81
CA GLU A 860 -39.06 32.94 -26.70
C GLU A 860 -38.08 33.86 -25.95
N ASP A 861 -38.56 34.60 -24.95
CA ASP A 861 -37.74 35.40 -24.02
C ASP A 861 -36.93 34.54 -23.03
N GLY A 862 -37.21 33.23 -22.96
CA GLY A 862 -36.37 32.25 -22.29
C GLY A 862 -36.71 31.94 -20.84
N LEU A 863 -37.94 32.22 -20.43
CA LEU A 863 -38.54 31.79 -19.17
C LEU A 863 -39.38 30.52 -19.39
N LEU A 864 -39.94 29.97 -18.32
CA LEU A 864 -40.92 28.89 -18.42
C LEU A 864 -42.21 29.42 -19.08
N LEU A 865 -42.91 28.55 -19.81
CA LEU A 865 -44.30 28.82 -20.19
C LEU A 865 -45.20 28.60 -18.96
N HIS A 866 -46.38 29.22 -18.96
CA HIS A 866 -47.40 29.01 -17.92
C HIS A 866 -48.67 28.38 -18.53
N ASP A 867 -49.40 27.62 -17.73
CA ASP A 867 -50.73 27.12 -18.08
C ASP A 867 -51.85 28.09 -17.66
N GLN A 868 -53.11 27.67 -17.82
CA GLN A 868 -54.29 28.54 -17.67
C GLN A 868 -54.47 29.06 -16.24
N ASP A 869 -53.96 28.33 -15.24
CA ASP A 869 -54.03 28.68 -13.82
C ASP A 869 -52.82 29.51 -13.35
N GLY A 870 -51.91 29.84 -14.26
CA GLY A 870 -50.67 30.59 -14.00
C GLY A 870 -49.54 29.74 -13.44
N ILE A 871 -49.60 28.41 -13.56
CA ILE A 871 -48.55 27.50 -13.06
C ILE A 871 -47.50 27.27 -14.14
N ALA A 872 -46.23 27.26 -13.74
CA ALA A 872 -45.12 27.06 -14.66
C ALA A 872 -45.08 25.64 -15.24
N VAL A 873 -44.80 25.53 -16.54
CA VAL A 873 -44.76 24.28 -17.30
C VAL A 873 -43.34 23.73 -17.27
N SER A 874 -43.04 23.01 -16.17
CA SER A 874 -41.80 22.25 -15.96
C SER A 874 -42.10 20.87 -15.36
N GLY A 875 -41.07 20.07 -15.10
CA GLY A 875 -41.19 18.69 -14.64
C GLY A 875 -41.67 18.54 -13.19
N ASP A 876 -41.22 19.44 -12.31
CA ASP A 876 -41.81 19.63 -10.99
C ASP A 876 -41.70 21.08 -10.50
N VAL A 877 -42.81 21.64 -10.03
CA VAL A 877 -42.95 23.04 -9.62
C VAL A 877 -43.56 23.20 -8.23
N ARG A 878 -43.74 22.10 -7.48
CA ARG A 878 -44.31 22.11 -6.13
C ARG A 878 -43.47 22.98 -5.19
N ASN A 879 -44.08 23.96 -4.53
CA ASN A 879 -43.43 24.91 -3.63
C ASN A 879 -42.24 25.66 -4.27
N SER A 880 -42.27 25.84 -5.60
CA SER A 880 -41.19 26.50 -6.35
C SER A 880 -41.11 28.01 -6.08
N TRP A 881 -39.99 28.61 -6.49
CA TRP A 881 -39.80 30.05 -6.54
C TRP A 881 -38.94 30.43 -7.75
N ALA A 882 -38.96 31.71 -8.11
CA ALA A 882 -38.37 32.24 -9.35
C ALA A 882 -36.91 31.80 -9.63
N GLY A 883 -36.10 31.57 -8.59
CA GLY A 883 -34.73 31.07 -8.73
C GLY A 883 -34.66 29.63 -9.25
N VAL A 884 -35.56 28.75 -8.81
CA VAL A 884 -35.69 27.37 -9.32
C VAL A 884 -36.25 27.40 -10.74
N SER A 885 -37.30 28.19 -11.00
CA SER A 885 -37.91 28.34 -12.32
C SER A 885 -36.93 28.81 -13.39
N ILE A 886 -36.00 29.70 -13.02
CA ILE A 886 -34.90 30.15 -13.90
C ILE A 886 -33.89 29.02 -14.18
N LEU A 887 -33.53 28.20 -13.18
CA LEU A 887 -32.65 27.05 -13.43
C LEU A 887 -33.33 25.99 -14.31
N GLN A 888 -34.63 25.76 -14.12
CA GLN A 888 -35.42 24.90 -15.00
C GLN A 888 -35.41 25.43 -16.44
N ALA A 889 -35.69 26.72 -16.66
CA ALA A 889 -35.62 27.34 -17.98
C ALA A 889 -34.22 27.25 -18.61
N LEU A 890 -33.16 27.40 -17.80
CA LEU A 890 -31.77 27.27 -18.24
C LEU A 890 -31.44 25.84 -18.73
N PHE A 891 -31.81 24.80 -17.96
CA PHE A 891 -31.59 23.41 -18.39
C PHE A 891 -32.51 22.98 -19.54
N ILE A 892 -33.68 23.59 -19.69
CA ILE A 892 -34.52 23.42 -20.88
C ILE A 892 -33.85 24.04 -22.13
N LYS A 893 -33.20 25.22 -22.02
CA LYS A 893 -32.38 25.77 -23.11
C LYS A 893 -31.23 24.84 -23.48
N GLU A 894 -30.52 24.28 -22.48
CA GLU A 894 -29.42 23.35 -22.71
C GLU A 894 -29.89 22.06 -23.40
N HIS A 895 -30.96 21.41 -22.92
CA HIS A 895 -31.58 20.25 -23.58
C HIS A 895 -31.96 20.55 -25.03
N ASN A 896 -32.58 21.71 -25.28
CA ASN A 896 -32.99 22.11 -26.62
C ASN A 896 -31.79 22.38 -27.55
N ALA A 897 -30.68 22.93 -27.04
CA ALA A 897 -29.43 23.12 -27.79
C ALA A 897 -28.70 21.80 -28.09
N VAL A 898 -28.73 20.83 -27.16
CA VAL A 898 -28.26 19.46 -27.41
C VAL A 898 -29.09 18.79 -28.50
N CYS A 899 -30.41 18.96 -28.50
CA CYS A 899 -31.29 18.44 -29.55
C CYS A 899 -30.95 19.01 -30.94
N ASP A 900 -30.74 20.32 -31.06
CA ASP A 900 -30.32 20.95 -32.33
C ASP A 900 -28.94 20.44 -32.78
N THR A 901 -27.99 20.32 -31.85
CA THR A 901 -26.63 19.82 -32.12
C THR A 901 -26.65 18.39 -32.67
N LEU A 902 -27.40 17.49 -32.02
CA LEU A 902 -27.53 16.10 -32.45
C LEU A 902 -28.27 15.98 -33.79
N LYS A 903 -29.28 16.82 -34.04
CA LYS A 903 -30.02 16.86 -35.31
C LYS A 903 -29.11 17.18 -36.50
N VAL A 904 -28.22 18.18 -36.37
CA VAL A 904 -27.23 18.50 -37.41
C VAL A 904 -26.21 17.37 -37.59
N TRP A 905 -25.74 16.77 -36.49
CA TRP A 905 -24.75 15.69 -36.54
C TRP A 905 -25.28 14.42 -37.21
N ILE A 906 -26.53 14.02 -36.90
CA ILE A 906 -27.19 12.85 -37.50
C ILE A 906 -27.55 13.08 -38.98
N ALA A 907 -27.77 14.34 -39.39
CA ALA A 907 -27.99 14.70 -40.80
C ALA A 907 -26.70 14.58 -41.67
N GLY A 908 -25.52 14.36 -41.07
CA GLY A 908 -24.26 14.21 -41.78
C GLY A 908 -23.65 15.52 -42.30
N GLU A 909 -24.20 16.67 -41.90
CA GLU A 909 -23.68 17.98 -42.31
C GLU A 909 -22.37 18.33 -41.59
N LYS A 910 -21.48 19.06 -42.28
CA LYS A 910 -20.21 19.51 -41.68
C LYS A 910 -20.46 20.62 -40.68
N PHE A 911 -20.41 20.27 -39.40
CA PHE A 911 -20.55 21.15 -38.24
C PHE A 911 -19.51 22.28 -38.23
N GLN A 912 -19.81 23.42 -38.86
CA GLN A 912 -19.04 24.65 -38.71
C GLN A 912 -19.42 25.28 -37.35
N GLY A 913 -18.46 25.30 -36.42
CA GLY A 913 -18.74 25.44 -34.99
C GLY A 913 -19.37 26.78 -34.57
N GLN A 914 -20.68 26.78 -34.32
CA GLN A 914 -21.43 27.87 -33.70
C GLN A 914 -22.53 27.37 -32.75
N VAL A 915 -22.14 26.72 -31.65
CA VAL A 915 -23.00 26.50 -30.46
C VAL A 915 -22.55 27.38 -29.28
N TRP A 916 -21.24 27.65 -29.18
CA TRP A 916 -20.67 28.59 -28.20
C TRP A 916 -20.90 30.08 -28.53
N SER A 917 -21.44 30.40 -29.71
CA SER A 917 -21.78 31.78 -30.12
C SER A 917 -23.14 32.22 -29.57
N CYS A 918 -24.13 31.33 -29.52
CA CYS A 918 -25.48 31.58 -28.97
C CYS A 918 -25.45 32.05 -27.51
N TRP A 919 -24.42 31.63 -26.75
CA TRP A 919 -24.17 32.07 -25.37
C TRP A 919 -23.50 33.46 -25.25
N ARG A 920 -23.24 34.17 -26.37
CA ARG A 920 -22.57 35.49 -26.37
C ARG A 920 -23.30 36.60 -27.12
N SER A 921 -24.28 36.31 -27.98
CA SER A 921 -24.97 37.32 -28.78
C SER A 921 -25.92 38.21 -27.97
N ASP A 922 -26.67 37.63 -27.03
CA ASP A 922 -27.86 38.29 -26.46
C ASP A 922 -27.79 38.55 -24.95
N LEU A 923 -26.81 37.96 -24.26
CA LEU A 923 -26.51 38.24 -22.84
C LEU A 923 -25.97 39.66 -22.54
N GLY A 924 -25.86 40.52 -23.57
CA GLY A 924 -25.13 41.79 -23.50
C GLY A 924 -25.91 43.07 -23.77
N ARG A 925 -27.25 43.04 -23.95
CA ARG A 925 -28.00 44.23 -24.38
C ARG A 925 -28.66 45.06 -23.26
N ASP A 926 -29.12 44.44 -22.17
CA ASP A 926 -29.97 45.11 -21.16
C ASP A 926 -29.26 45.53 -19.84
N ILE A 927 -27.94 45.38 -19.73
CA ILE A 927 -27.19 45.92 -18.58
C ILE A 927 -26.80 47.38 -18.90
N SER A 928 -27.77 48.28 -18.73
CA SER A 928 -27.67 49.71 -19.09
C SER A 928 -26.71 50.56 -18.23
N ALA A 929 -26.00 49.95 -17.27
CA ALA A 929 -25.06 50.63 -16.39
C ALA A 929 -23.70 49.93 -16.38
N ALA A 930 -22.62 50.70 -16.49
CA ALA A 930 -21.26 50.16 -16.39
C ALA A 930 -21.00 49.58 -15.00
N PRO A 931 -20.49 48.34 -14.87
CA PRO A 931 -20.24 47.72 -13.58
C PRO A 931 -19.02 48.34 -12.89
N GLY A 932 -19.09 48.46 -11.56
CA GLY A 932 -18.01 48.97 -10.72
C GLY A 932 -16.88 47.97 -10.47
N SER A 933 -16.04 48.26 -9.48
CA SER A 933 -14.95 47.37 -9.06
C SER A 933 -15.48 45.97 -8.72
N ASN A 934 -14.68 44.95 -9.06
CA ASN A 934 -15.04 43.53 -8.96
C ASN A 934 -16.36 43.15 -9.67
N LYS A 935 -16.74 43.90 -10.73
CA LYS A 935 -17.99 43.77 -11.50
C LYS A 935 -19.27 44.09 -10.73
N SER A 936 -19.17 44.82 -9.61
CA SER A 936 -20.32 45.16 -8.77
C SER A 936 -21.38 45.98 -9.55
N PRO A 937 -22.65 45.55 -9.62
CA PRO A 937 -23.71 46.35 -10.22
C PRO A 937 -24.08 47.56 -9.34
N PRO A 938 -24.73 48.60 -9.89
CA PRO A 938 -25.28 49.69 -9.08
C PRO A 938 -26.38 49.19 -8.13
N SER A 939 -26.67 49.96 -7.08
CA SER A 939 -27.70 49.64 -6.08
C SER A 939 -29.07 49.45 -6.73
N ALA A 940 -29.60 48.23 -6.67
CA ALA A 940 -30.90 47.86 -7.23
C ALA A 940 -32.03 47.88 -6.18
N GLU A 941 -33.25 47.80 -6.68
CA GLU A 941 -34.49 47.64 -5.90
C GLU A 941 -34.48 46.35 -5.06
N LYS A 942 -35.01 46.42 -3.82
CA LYS A 942 -35.12 45.29 -2.91
C LYS A 942 -36.49 44.64 -3.01
N ILE A 943 -36.57 43.50 -3.67
CA ILE A 943 -37.81 42.73 -3.88
C ILE A 943 -38.00 41.75 -2.70
N PRO A 944 -39.16 41.74 -2.01
CA PRO A 944 -39.44 40.79 -0.94
C PRO A 944 -39.53 39.34 -1.46
N LEU A 945 -38.85 38.39 -0.83
CA LEU A 945 -38.89 36.97 -1.23
C LEU A 945 -40.31 36.37 -1.34
N PRO A 946 -41.30 36.72 -0.49
CA PRO A 946 -42.69 36.27 -0.67
C PRO A 946 -43.37 36.74 -1.97
N SER A 947 -42.82 37.72 -2.68
CA SER A 947 -43.29 38.10 -4.03
C SER A 947 -42.60 37.32 -5.16
N LEU A 948 -41.66 36.43 -4.81
CA LEU A 948 -40.87 35.59 -5.73
C LEU A 948 -41.18 34.09 -5.61
N ILE A 949 -42.13 33.67 -4.75
CA ILE A 949 -42.57 32.28 -4.57
C ILE A 949 -43.86 31.96 -5.35
N GLY A 950 -44.01 30.70 -5.80
CA GLY A 950 -45.21 30.18 -6.46
C GLY A 950 -45.68 31.02 -7.66
N ARG A 951 -46.99 31.04 -7.89
CA ARG A 951 -47.63 31.75 -9.03
C ARG A 951 -47.41 33.27 -9.00
N VAL A 952 -47.28 33.86 -7.81
CA VAL A 952 -46.92 35.28 -7.65
C VAL A 952 -45.48 35.50 -8.14
N GLY A 953 -44.58 34.59 -7.76
CA GLY A 953 -43.18 34.61 -8.16
C GLY A 953 -42.96 34.51 -9.65
N GLU A 954 -43.69 33.63 -10.33
CA GLU A 954 -43.66 33.54 -11.80
C GLU A 954 -44.00 34.88 -12.45
N LYS A 955 -45.12 35.50 -12.05
CA LYS A 955 -45.54 36.81 -12.55
C LYS A 955 -44.51 37.92 -12.27
N THR A 956 -43.94 37.94 -11.07
CA THR A 956 -42.91 38.92 -10.69
C THR A 956 -41.62 38.70 -11.49
N SER A 957 -41.20 37.44 -11.68
CA SER A 957 -39.98 37.08 -12.40
C SER A 957 -40.04 37.42 -13.88
N SER A 958 -41.21 37.26 -14.52
CA SER A 958 -41.47 37.72 -15.89
C SER A 958 -41.33 39.24 -16.02
N GLY A 959 -41.63 40.01 -14.98
CA GLY A 959 -41.38 41.45 -14.92
C GLY A 959 -39.92 41.85 -14.64
N ILE A 960 -39.09 40.92 -14.16
CA ILE A 960 -37.65 41.15 -13.89
C ILE A 960 -36.79 40.72 -15.10
N GLY A 961 -37.15 39.62 -15.75
CA GLY A 961 -36.41 39.01 -16.84
C GLY A 961 -35.25 38.10 -16.37
N PHE A 962 -35.00 37.03 -17.14
CA PHE A 962 -34.04 35.97 -16.84
C PHE A 962 -32.64 36.50 -16.43
N ILE A 963 -32.06 37.39 -17.25
CA ILE A 963 -30.68 37.87 -17.09
C ILE A 963 -30.53 38.68 -15.79
N LYS A 964 -31.46 39.61 -15.54
CA LYS A 964 -31.42 40.49 -14.37
C LYS A 964 -31.53 39.68 -13.08
N LEU A 965 -32.44 38.72 -13.01
CA LEU A 965 -32.59 37.88 -11.81
C LEU A 965 -31.39 36.94 -11.62
N MET A 966 -30.83 36.33 -12.68
CA MET A 966 -29.60 35.55 -12.59
C MET A 966 -28.40 36.37 -12.07
N VAL A 967 -28.19 37.59 -12.59
CA VAL A 967 -27.09 38.46 -12.14
C VAL A 967 -27.29 38.94 -10.69
N SER A 968 -28.52 39.26 -10.30
CA SER A 968 -28.86 39.59 -8.90
C SER A 968 -28.59 38.41 -7.96
N MET A 969 -29.06 37.21 -8.30
CA MET A 969 -28.81 36.00 -7.51
C MET A 969 -27.33 35.63 -7.45
N GLY A 970 -26.56 35.92 -8.50
CA GLY A 970 -25.12 35.68 -8.56
C GLY A 970 -24.31 36.53 -7.56
N HIS A 971 -24.77 37.76 -7.30
CA HIS A 971 -24.09 38.72 -6.42
C HIS A 971 -24.63 38.75 -4.98
N GLN A 972 -25.84 38.24 -4.72
CA GLN A 972 -26.43 38.13 -3.39
C GLN A 972 -25.99 36.85 -2.67
N ALA A 973 -25.45 36.99 -1.45
CA ALA A 973 -25.12 35.86 -0.58
C ALA A 973 -26.38 35.12 -0.10
N SER A 974 -26.26 33.81 0.18
CA SER A 974 -27.34 33.06 0.83
C SER A 974 -27.38 33.33 2.33
N GLY A 975 -28.47 32.96 3.00
CA GLY A 975 -28.45 32.79 4.45
C GLY A 975 -27.50 31.65 4.84
N ALA A 976 -26.87 31.77 6.01
CA ALA A 976 -26.12 30.70 6.66
C ALA A 976 -27.07 29.71 7.39
N LEU A 977 -26.65 28.45 7.49
CA LEU A 977 -27.29 27.44 8.35
C LEU A 977 -26.74 27.64 9.77
N GLU A 978 -27.30 28.63 10.46
CA GLU A 978 -26.96 29.06 11.83
C GLU A 978 -28.27 29.21 12.63
N PRO A 979 -28.26 29.13 13.98
CA PRO A 979 -29.48 29.25 14.78
C PRO A 979 -30.07 30.65 14.65
N TRP A 980 -31.37 30.78 14.90
CA TRP A 980 -32.11 32.04 14.73
C TRP A 980 -31.90 32.71 13.37
N ASN A 981 -31.83 31.92 12.30
CA ASN A 981 -31.73 32.40 10.92
C ASN A 981 -32.79 31.82 9.97
N TYR A 982 -33.76 31.02 10.44
CA TYR A 982 -34.83 30.46 9.61
C TYR A 982 -35.82 31.55 9.16
N PRO A 983 -36.10 31.73 7.85
CA PRO A 983 -36.91 32.85 7.36
C PRO A 983 -38.30 32.93 8.00
N MET A 984 -38.63 34.06 8.65
CA MET A 984 -39.92 34.26 9.31
C MET A 984 -41.13 34.12 8.38
N TRP A 985 -40.98 34.40 7.08
CA TRP A 985 -42.06 34.24 6.09
C TRP A 985 -42.33 32.79 5.67
N LEU A 986 -41.44 31.84 5.99
CA LEU A 986 -41.71 30.40 5.85
C LEU A 986 -42.50 29.84 7.05
N ARG A 987 -42.70 30.64 8.11
CA ARG A 987 -43.53 30.27 9.26
C ARG A 987 -45.03 30.54 9.06
N ASP A 988 -45.40 31.07 7.88
CA ASP A 988 -46.77 31.37 7.45
C ASP A 988 -46.86 31.19 5.93
N LEU A 989 -46.55 29.97 5.46
CA LEU A 989 -46.42 29.65 4.05
C LEU A 989 -47.69 29.04 3.47
N VAL A 990 -48.17 29.56 2.34
CA VAL A 990 -49.15 28.88 1.47
C VAL A 990 -48.47 27.68 0.83
N ALA A 991 -48.76 26.48 1.32
CA ALA A 991 -48.19 25.24 0.78
C ALA A 991 -48.88 24.83 -0.54
N GLN A 992 -48.18 24.09 -1.40
CA GLN A 992 -48.71 23.61 -2.67
C GLN A 992 -48.90 22.09 -2.71
N ASP A 993 -49.89 21.65 -3.51
CA ASP A 993 -50.03 20.26 -3.92
C ASP A 993 -48.96 19.85 -4.95
N VAL A 994 -48.98 18.58 -5.36
CA VAL A 994 -47.94 18.03 -6.24
C VAL A 994 -48.00 18.55 -7.68
N GLU A 995 -49.14 19.09 -8.15
CA GLU A 995 -49.24 19.68 -9.50
C GLU A 995 -48.95 21.19 -9.49
N GLY A 996 -48.72 21.79 -8.32
CA GLY A 996 -48.34 23.19 -8.12
C GLY A 996 -49.50 24.12 -7.72
N MET A 997 -50.66 23.57 -7.35
CA MET A 997 -51.82 24.36 -6.91
C MET A 997 -51.70 24.75 -5.43
N ASP A 998 -52.02 26.01 -5.14
CA ASP A 998 -51.98 26.57 -3.78
C ASP A 998 -53.08 25.94 -2.90
N ARG A 999 -52.72 25.49 -1.70
CA ARG A 999 -53.64 24.92 -0.70
C ARG A 999 -54.30 26.02 0.13
N PRO A 1000 -55.52 25.80 0.67
CA PRO A 1000 -56.16 26.76 1.56
C PRO A 1000 -55.45 26.88 2.92
N ASP A 1001 -54.78 25.81 3.36
CA ASP A 1001 -54.13 25.73 4.67
C ASP A 1001 -52.69 26.27 4.60
N HIS A 1002 -52.41 27.27 5.44
CA HIS A 1002 -51.05 27.78 5.67
C HIS A 1002 -50.27 26.85 6.62
N VAL A 1003 -48.94 26.85 6.50
CA VAL A 1003 -48.05 26.06 7.37
C VAL A 1003 -46.93 26.89 8.00
N ASP A 1004 -46.61 26.61 9.27
CA ASP A 1004 -45.32 26.98 9.85
C ASP A 1004 -44.30 25.91 9.46
N LEU A 1005 -43.52 26.15 8.39
CA LEU A 1005 -42.62 25.16 7.83
C LEU A 1005 -41.53 24.73 8.84
N ALA A 1006 -41.04 25.65 9.68
CA ALA A 1006 -40.03 25.34 10.69
C ALA A 1006 -40.57 24.40 11.78
N ALA A 1007 -41.82 24.58 12.20
CA ALA A 1007 -42.48 23.65 13.14
C ALA A 1007 -42.86 22.33 12.45
N LEU A 1008 -43.25 22.38 11.18
CA LEU A 1008 -43.61 21.21 10.39
C LEU A 1008 -42.41 20.30 10.12
N GLU A 1009 -41.23 20.83 9.79
CA GLU A 1009 -40.02 20.03 9.55
C GLU A 1009 -39.61 19.24 10.80
N VAL A 1010 -39.56 19.90 11.97
CA VAL A 1010 -39.33 19.23 13.27
C VAL A 1010 -40.37 18.13 13.53
N TYR A 1011 -41.65 18.37 13.23
CA TYR A 1011 -42.68 17.34 13.37
C TYR A 1011 -42.48 16.17 12.39
N ARG A 1012 -42.13 16.45 11.12
CA ARG A 1012 -41.98 15.44 10.07
C ARG A 1012 -40.81 14.49 10.35
N ASP A 1013 -39.69 14.96 10.87
CA ASP A 1013 -38.56 14.07 11.23
C ASP A 1013 -38.97 13.06 12.31
N ARG A 1014 -39.63 13.54 13.37
CA ARG A 1014 -40.18 12.70 14.45
C ARG A 1014 -41.24 11.72 13.94
N GLU A 1015 -42.18 12.19 13.12
CA GLU A 1015 -43.25 11.38 12.50
C GLU A 1015 -42.68 10.25 11.63
N ARG A 1016 -41.67 10.59 10.82
CA ARG A 1016 -40.96 9.66 9.93
C ARG A 1016 -39.95 8.79 10.68
N ASN A 1017 -39.87 8.90 12.01
CA ASN A 1017 -38.98 8.12 12.87
C ASN A 1017 -37.50 8.28 12.44
N VAL A 1018 -37.12 9.50 12.03
CA VAL A 1018 -35.73 9.90 11.85
C VAL A 1018 -35.11 10.03 13.24
N ALA A 1019 -33.90 9.51 13.44
CA ALA A 1019 -33.24 9.57 14.74
C ALA A 1019 -32.99 11.02 15.17
N ARG A 1020 -33.21 11.31 16.47
CA ARG A 1020 -32.82 12.58 17.10
C ARG A 1020 -31.30 12.70 17.17
N TYR A 1021 -30.80 13.89 17.46
CA TYR A 1021 -29.42 14.27 17.17
C TYR A 1021 -28.36 13.28 17.65
N ASN A 1022 -28.34 12.94 18.94
CA ASN A 1022 -27.35 12.00 19.48
C ASN A 1022 -27.48 10.60 18.90
N GLU A 1023 -28.70 10.12 18.69
CA GLU A 1023 -28.95 8.79 18.09
C GLU A 1023 -28.63 8.76 16.59
N PHE A 1024 -28.78 9.89 15.89
CA PHE A 1024 -28.35 10.08 14.50
C PHE A 1024 -26.81 10.07 14.40
N ARG A 1025 -26.12 10.72 15.35
CA ARG A 1025 -24.65 10.63 15.49
C ARG A 1025 -24.21 9.19 15.76
N ARG A 1026 -24.85 8.50 16.72
CA ARG A 1026 -24.55 7.08 17.03
C ARG A 1026 -24.69 6.20 15.80
N GLY A 1027 -25.81 6.34 15.07
CA GLY A 1027 -26.04 5.61 13.83
C GLY A 1027 -24.97 5.89 12.76
N LEU A 1028 -24.55 7.15 12.58
CA LEU A 1028 -23.43 7.54 11.70
C LEU A 1028 -22.03 7.31 12.32
N LEU A 1029 -21.92 6.52 13.39
CA LEU A 1029 -20.67 6.17 14.07
C LEU A 1029 -19.87 7.39 14.56
N MET A 1030 -20.55 8.52 14.78
CA MET A 1030 -20.00 9.79 15.28
C MET A 1030 -20.18 9.87 16.79
N ILE A 1031 -19.13 10.30 17.49
CA ILE A 1031 -19.15 10.47 18.96
C ILE A 1031 -20.31 11.42 19.34
N PRO A 1032 -21.27 10.99 20.17
CA PRO A 1032 -22.39 11.83 20.61
C PRO A 1032 -21.93 12.94 21.55
N ILE A 1033 -22.75 13.96 21.74
CA ILE A 1033 -22.53 15.01 22.75
C ILE A 1033 -22.96 14.51 24.13
N SER A 1034 -22.23 14.91 25.17
CA SER A 1034 -22.54 14.61 26.58
C SER A 1034 -23.21 15.79 27.30
N LYS A 1035 -23.07 16.99 26.74
CA LYS A 1035 -23.51 18.28 27.27
C LYS A 1035 -23.57 19.33 26.15
N TRP A 1036 -24.23 20.45 26.39
CA TRP A 1036 -24.46 21.47 25.35
C TRP A 1036 -23.17 22.14 24.84
N GLU A 1037 -22.11 22.26 25.65
CA GLU A 1037 -20.84 22.84 25.19
C GLU A 1037 -19.98 21.87 24.35
N ASP A 1038 -20.36 20.59 24.22
CA ASP A 1038 -19.76 19.70 23.22
C ASP A 1038 -20.27 20.03 21.79
N LEU A 1039 -21.34 20.82 21.68
CA LEU A 1039 -21.97 21.24 20.44
C LEU A 1039 -21.43 22.59 19.92
N THR A 1040 -20.99 23.46 20.82
CA THR A 1040 -20.78 24.90 20.57
C THR A 1040 -20.10 25.66 21.72
N ASP A 1041 -19.46 26.79 21.40
CA ASP A 1041 -18.90 27.73 22.38
C ASP A 1041 -19.81 28.95 22.68
N ASP A 1042 -20.91 29.17 21.95
CA ASP A 1042 -21.76 30.36 22.11
C ASP A 1042 -22.98 30.15 23.03
N GLN A 1043 -22.88 30.84 24.18
CA GLN A 1043 -23.68 30.76 25.40
C GLN A 1043 -25.17 31.12 25.23
N GLU A 1044 -25.54 32.12 24.40
CA GLU A 1044 -26.95 32.54 24.31
C GLU A 1044 -27.84 31.41 23.77
N VAL A 1045 -27.28 30.54 22.92
CA VAL A 1045 -27.99 29.38 22.38
C VAL A 1045 -27.88 28.17 23.31
N ILE A 1046 -26.82 28.03 24.11
CA ILE A 1046 -26.77 27.01 25.17
C ILE A 1046 -27.92 27.23 26.15
N GLU A 1047 -28.13 28.47 26.58
CA GLU A 1047 -29.25 28.86 27.44
C GLU A 1047 -30.60 28.59 26.76
N ALA A 1048 -30.74 28.88 25.47
CA ALA A 1048 -31.98 28.60 24.72
C ALA A 1048 -32.22 27.10 24.46
N LEU A 1049 -31.17 26.28 24.34
CA LEU A 1049 -31.28 24.82 24.27
C LEU A 1049 -31.74 24.26 25.62
N GLN A 1050 -31.16 24.75 26.72
CA GLN A 1050 -31.63 24.43 28.07
C GLN A 1050 -33.08 24.87 28.33
N GLU A 1051 -33.51 26.01 27.78
CA GLU A 1051 -34.89 26.51 27.89
C GLU A 1051 -35.93 25.73 27.05
N VAL A 1052 -35.48 24.78 26.21
CA VAL A 1052 -36.32 23.95 25.31
C VAL A 1052 -36.22 22.45 25.60
N TYR A 1053 -35.03 21.96 25.92
CA TYR A 1053 -34.72 20.53 26.14
C TYR A 1053 -34.21 20.23 27.57
N GLY A 1054 -34.03 21.24 28.44
CA GLY A 1054 -33.39 21.05 29.75
C GLY A 1054 -31.94 20.60 29.61
N ASP A 1055 -31.53 19.60 30.38
CA ASP A 1055 -30.22 18.95 30.22
C ASP A 1055 -30.31 17.63 29.40
N GLU A 1056 -31.47 17.36 28.77
CA GLU A 1056 -31.73 16.12 28.03
C GLU A 1056 -31.20 16.18 26.58
N VAL A 1057 -29.88 16.11 26.41
CA VAL A 1057 -29.19 16.15 25.10
C VAL A 1057 -29.66 15.09 24.09
N GLU A 1058 -30.24 13.98 24.56
CA GLU A 1058 -30.85 12.93 23.73
C GLU A 1058 -32.13 13.39 23.01
N GLU A 1059 -32.85 14.34 23.59
CA GLU A 1059 -34.11 14.86 23.03
C GLU A 1059 -33.90 15.94 21.96
N LEU A 1060 -32.65 16.38 21.69
CA LEU A 1060 -32.34 17.40 20.68
C LEU A 1060 -32.76 16.97 19.27
N ASP A 1061 -33.58 17.78 18.59
CA ASP A 1061 -34.02 17.51 17.21
C ASP A 1061 -32.88 17.74 16.20
N ILE A 1062 -32.75 16.83 15.22
CA ILE A 1062 -31.68 16.82 14.21
C ILE A 1062 -31.59 18.12 13.39
N LEU A 1063 -32.73 18.77 13.12
CA LEU A 1063 -32.80 20.05 12.40
C LEU A 1063 -32.12 21.21 13.15
N VAL A 1064 -32.09 21.16 14.49
CA VAL A 1064 -31.54 22.24 15.32
C VAL A 1064 -30.01 22.29 15.24
N ASP A 1065 -29.30 21.16 15.32
CA ASP A 1065 -27.83 21.16 15.09
C ASP A 1065 -27.43 21.20 13.62
N SER A 1066 -28.30 20.75 12.69
CA SER A 1066 -28.07 20.95 11.25
C SER A 1066 -27.88 22.44 10.88
N CYS A 1067 -28.20 23.33 11.82
CA CYS A 1067 -27.93 24.76 11.79
C CYS A 1067 -26.77 25.20 12.71
N ARG A 1068 -25.72 24.40 13.01
CA ARG A 1068 -24.56 24.92 13.78
C ARG A 1068 -23.17 24.25 13.65
N GLU A 1069 -23.03 22.92 13.80
CA GLU A 1069 -21.78 22.21 14.19
C GLU A 1069 -20.45 23.00 13.94
N GLU A 1070 -19.95 23.63 15.01
CA GLU A 1070 -19.19 24.90 14.94
C GLU A 1070 -17.82 24.83 14.21
N ASN A 1071 -17.26 23.63 14.04
CA ASN A 1071 -15.98 23.41 13.33
C ASN A 1071 -16.10 23.35 11.79
N TYR A 1072 -17.32 23.35 11.21
CA TYR A 1072 -17.53 23.04 9.78
C TYR A 1072 -17.87 24.21 8.85
N ARG A 1073 -17.80 25.47 9.34
CA ARG A 1073 -18.13 26.73 8.62
C ARG A 1073 -17.48 26.95 7.23
N SER A 1074 -16.52 26.13 6.80
CA SER A 1074 -15.88 26.19 5.47
C SER A 1074 -16.01 24.92 4.60
N GLN A 1075 -16.70 23.88 5.06
CA GLN A 1075 -16.54 22.53 4.49
C GLN A 1075 -17.70 22.05 3.61
N LEU A 1076 -18.96 22.39 3.92
CA LEU A 1076 -20.12 21.97 3.10
C LEU A 1076 -20.00 22.47 1.65
N ALA A 1077 -19.54 23.71 1.47
CA ALA A 1077 -19.28 24.30 0.15
C ALA A 1077 -18.14 23.59 -0.61
N ARG A 1078 -17.09 23.12 0.10
CA ARG A 1078 -15.99 22.34 -0.50
C ARG A 1078 -16.43 20.94 -0.91
N LEU A 1079 -17.34 20.33 -0.14
CA LEU A 1079 -17.88 19.01 -0.45
C LEU A 1079 -18.76 19.05 -1.70
N LEU A 1080 -19.64 20.04 -1.81
CA LEU A 1080 -20.48 20.26 -2.99
C LEU A 1080 -19.65 20.56 -4.25
N LEU A 1081 -18.62 21.40 -4.13
CA LEU A 1081 -17.63 21.67 -5.21
C LEU A 1081 -16.72 20.47 -5.55
N SER A 1082 -16.85 19.33 -4.86
CA SER A 1082 -16.16 18.07 -5.21
C SER A 1082 -17.07 17.02 -5.86
N TYR A 1083 -18.37 17.33 -6.01
CA TYR A 1083 -19.39 16.49 -6.64
C TYR A 1083 -20.02 17.12 -7.90
N SER A 1084 -19.51 18.29 -8.32
CA SER A 1084 -19.77 18.99 -9.58
C SER A 1084 -18.56 18.93 -10.51
#